data_AF-A0A2D6Q9E9-F1
#
_entry.id   AF-A0A2D6Q9E9-F1
#
_cell.length_a   1.000
_cell.length_b   1.000
_cell.length_c   1.000
_cell.angle_alpha   90.00
_cell.angle_beta   90.00
_cell.angle_gamma   90.00
#
_symmetry.space_group_name_H-M   'P 1'
#
loop_
_entity.id
_entity.type
_entity.pdbx_description
1 polymer ?
#
loop_
_entity_poly.entity_id
_entity_poly.type
_entity_poly.pdbx_seq_one_letter_code
_entity_poly.pdbx_strand_id
1 'polypeptide(L)'
;MGIILIDYIRQIFGYAKFDPTESECKRTVTELYDYHERVTNLQYLPTEEEAYFIAKNCPIQIAGDPTEKREVSNYKDLSRIESDFIRGGFCLVNGEGLAQKAKKGLRILRGMQKNGLKIDDWEWLEEYVELHEKREKGKTDSSPTYIKDLVAGRPVFGHPGKGLRFRYGRSRAAGFSAVSIHPATMAATNNFIATGTQLKIEKPTKGGITTPCDEIDGPIVKFKNGSVRKMEDYEETKELYDEIEEIIYLGDLLFPLGDVMNRNAMLPKPGYVEEWWNLELKEKGGVVEDYWNVKIEEAIKFTEEYDLPLYPGYIYYWNQINYQQFLGFIDWLQHSRVNDNKLLFPYNSSEKERFKIGKRALELLGINHSLSVENVILEKEDTKGLLVNLGFDIDFEGEIQINYKFKKREDLFDEEVDLKLEGDKILEIINEISKFKIKDKAGEFVGSRMGRPEKAKIRKLTGSPSIIFPVGEEGGRLRSVNEAANKVGSVKGEFPFNYCKKCERETIYRKCENCEEKTEKKYYCRMCSGEVEGKCSAHEIGVNYKYGRIDMKHYFDKAREKLGLLKVEMPQLIKGVRGTSSENHDIENVVKGILRSKYNLCVNKDGTIRYDMTEVPLSHFRPKEIEVSINKLKELGYNKDCEGNDLVDENQILELKPHDILIPCNDESGEERGDDVFVNITKYVDELLEKFYGLPKFFNVQTREDLVGQLGVCMAPHNCAGVICRFIGFTKVQGLVASPYLHAAMRRDCDGDEAAMMLLLDVLINFSRKFLSTHRGATQDAPLVLNGKILAKEVDDQILDFELVNNYPLELYRAAEQGKHSGEIEIEMVKQRIGRGEDPYVNTGFTHDVSDINKGAICSSYKILPSMRDKVEGQMLLCEKLRSVDQGDVARLIIDRHFMRDLKGNLRKFTQQTFRCGKCNEIYRRVPLNGKCSKCNNPKLIFTISYGSIVKYLEPALDLTRNYNVPVYI
;
A
#
# COMPACT_ATOMS: atom_id res chain seq x y z
N MET A 1 -6.58 16.72 14.40
CA MET A 1 -8.01 17.06 14.62
C MET A 1 -8.51 16.65 16.00
N GLY A 2 -8.54 15.36 16.36
CA GLY A 2 -9.11 14.92 17.65
C GLY A 2 -8.56 15.63 18.88
N ILE A 3 -7.25 15.85 18.95
CA ILE A 3 -6.58 16.56 20.07
C ILE A 3 -7.03 18.04 20.16
N ILE A 4 -7.12 18.72 19.02
CA ILE A 4 -7.59 20.11 18.92
C ILE A 4 -9.06 20.21 19.38
N LEU A 5 -9.91 19.25 18.99
CA LEU A 5 -11.31 19.21 19.42
C LEU A 5 -11.45 18.94 20.92
N ILE A 6 -10.64 18.04 21.48
CA ILE A 6 -10.62 17.78 22.93
C ILE A 6 -10.22 19.06 23.68
N ASP A 7 -9.24 19.80 23.18
CA ASP A 7 -8.83 21.07 23.75
C ASP A 7 -9.93 22.15 23.64
N TYR A 8 -10.63 22.22 22.52
CA TYR A 8 -11.79 23.09 22.37
C TYR A 8 -12.91 22.75 23.37
N ILE A 9 -13.18 21.47 23.58
CA ILE A 9 -14.12 20.99 24.60
C ILE A 9 -13.64 21.34 26.02
N ARG A 10 -12.33 21.21 26.30
CA ARG A 10 -11.72 21.64 27.57
C ARG A 10 -12.02 23.11 27.84
N GLN A 11 -11.83 23.99 26.85
CA GLN A 11 -12.13 25.42 26.96
C GLN A 11 -13.62 25.67 27.22
N ILE A 12 -14.52 25.00 26.49
CA ILE A 12 -15.98 25.13 26.69
C ILE A 12 -16.39 24.74 28.11
N PHE A 13 -15.81 23.66 28.65
CA PHE A 13 -16.08 23.22 30.01
C PHE A 13 -15.35 24.03 31.10
N GLY A 14 -14.54 25.02 30.72
CA GLY A 14 -13.83 25.88 31.66
C GLY A 14 -12.68 25.18 32.39
N TYR A 15 -12.14 24.09 31.86
CA TYR A 15 -10.97 23.42 32.42
C TYR A 15 -9.69 24.19 32.10
N ALA A 16 -8.79 24.29 33.08
CA ALA A 16 -7.50 24.96 32.93
C ALA A 16 -6.62 24.28 31.87
N LYS A 17 -5.76 25.07 31.23
CA LYS A 17 -4.73 24.60 30.29
C LYS A 17 -3.73 23.70 31.02
N PHE A 18 -3.28 22.63 30.36
CA PHE A 18 -2.25 21.76 30.91
C PHE A 18 -0.91 22.51 31.05
N ASP A 19 -0.28 22.36 32.21
CA ASP A 19 0.96 23.01 32.62
C ASP A 19 2.07 21.96 32.84
N PRO A 20 2.68 21.42 31.76
CA PRO A 20 3.69 20.39 31.88
C PRO A 20 4.91 20.90 32.63
N THR A 21 5.39 20.12 33.61
CA THR A 21 6.67 20.35 34.26
C THR A 21 7.82 20.01 33.32
N GLU A 22 9.01 20.57 33.58
CA GLU A 22 10.20 20.27 32.78
C GLU A 22 10.52 18.76 32.74
N SER A 23 10.31 18.04 33.85
CA SER A 23 10.49 16.60 33.94
C SER A 23 9.51 15.83 33.06
N GLU A 24 8.26 16.28 32.92
CA GLU A 24 7.26 15.64 32.03
C GLU A 24 7.56 15.91 30.55
N CYS A 25 8.05 17.11 30.22
CA CYS A 25 8.55 17.38 28.86
C CYS A 25 9.73 16.48 28.51
N LYS A 26 10.72 16.36 29.41
CA LYS A 26 11.89 15.48 29.20
C LYS A 26 11.51 13.99 29.21
N ARG A 27 10.51 13.59 30.00
CA ARG A 27 9.89 12.25 29.94
C ARG A 27 9.31 11.98 28.56
N THR A 28 8.62 12.95 27.96
CA THR A 28 8.05 12.82 26.61
C THR A 28 9.14 12.53 25.57
N VAL A 29 10.23 13.30 25.60
CA VAL A 29 11.40 13.10 24.73
C VAL A 29 12.00 11.70 24.95
N THR A 30 12.28 11.34 26.20
CA THR A 30 12.89 10.06 26.57
C THR A 30 12.04 8.88 26.10
N GLU A 31 10.73 8.94 26.32
CA GLU A 31 9.81 7.86 25.98
C GLU A 31 9.66 7.70 24.46
N LEU A 32 9.69 8.79 23.67
CA LEU A 32 9.71 8.74 22.20
C LEU A 32 10.95 8.03 21.66
N TYR A 33 12.14 8.36 22.19
CA TYR A 33 13.40 7.75 21.78
C TYR A 33 13.52 6.30 22.25
N ASP A 34 13.14 6.00 23.49
CA ASP A 34 13.09 4.63 24.00
C ASP A 34 12.11 3.77 23.19
N TYR A 35 10.95 4.31 22.81
CA TYR A 35 10.01 3.62 21.95
C TYR A 35 10.63 3.39 20.56
N HIS A 36 11.17 4.44 19.92
CA HIS A 36 11.77 4.36 18.59
C HIS A 36 12.91 3.33 18.51
N GLU A 37 13.84 3.38 19.45
CA GLU A 37 15.05 2.55 19.42
C GLU A 37 14.85 1.15 19.96
N ARG A 38 13.97 0.98 20.96
CA ARG A 38 13.89 -0.26 21.75
C ARG A 38 12.62 -1.05 21.49
N VAL A 39 11.57 -0.43 20.95
CA VAL A 39 10.27 -1.05 20.70
C VAL A 39 10.00 -1.14 19.20
N THR A 40 9.80 -0.01 18.53
CA THR A 40 9.55 0.09 17.09
C THR A 40 9.88 1.48 16.58
N ASN A 41 10.42 1.58 15.36
CA ASN A 41 10.71 2.86 14.74
C ASN A 41 9.40 3.63 14.51
N LEU A 42 9.29 4.82 15.11
CA LEU A 42 8.30 5.82 14.72
C LEU A 42 8.51 6.22 13.25
N GLN A 43 7.41 6.37 12.51
CA GLN A 43 7.44 6.89 11.13
C GLN A 43 8.08 8.28 11.05
N TYR A 44 7.94 9.06 12.11
CA TYR A 44 8.62 10.33 12.28
C TYR A 44 9.09 10.41 13.73
N LEU A 45 10.41 10.35 13.91
CA LEU A 45 11.03 10.69 15.18
C LEU A 45 11.28 12.21 15.17
N PRO A 46 10.50 12.99 15.95
CA PRO A 46 10.85 14.38 16.18
C PRO A 46 12.24 14.46 16.82
N THR A 47 13.00 15.50 16.51
CA THR A 47 14.23 15.82 17.25
C THR A 47 13.88 16.07 18.72
N GLU A 48 14.87 16.02 19.60
CA GLU A 48 14.65 16.34 21.01
C GLU A 48 14.05 17.75 21.19
N GLU A 49 14.47 18.71 20.36
CA GLU A 49 13.93 20.07 20.33
C GLU A 49 12.45 20.09 19.90
N GLU A 50 12.10 19.42 18.80
CA GLU A 50 10.72 19.32 18.31
C GLU A 50 9.82 18.63 19.34
N ALA A 51 10.27 17.51 19.91
CA ALA A 51 9.54 16.74 20.89
C ALA A 51 9.31 17.54 22.18
N TYR A 52 10.34 18.25 22.65
CA TYR A 52 10.23 19.13 23.81
C TYR A 52 9.30 20.32 23.52
N PHE A 53 9.39 20.93 22.34
CA PHE A 53 8.53 22.04 21.94
C PHE A 53 7.05 21.64 21.94
N ILE A 54 6.72 20.50 21.36
CA ILE A 54 5.36 19.96 21.37
C ILE A 54 4.90 19.67 22.80
N ALA A 55 5.73 18.96 23.59
CA ALA A 55 5.37 18.58 24.95
C ALA A 55 5.11 19.80 25.84
N LYS A 56 5.87 20.89 25.65
CA LYS A 56 5.74 22.13 26.41
C LYS A 56 4.50 22.95 26.03
N ASN A 57 4.13 22.97 24.76
CA ASN A 57 3.06 23.84 24.24
C ASN A 57 1.69 23.16 24.13
N CYS A 58 1.62 21.83 24.19
CA CYS A 58 0.36 21.10 24.09
C CYS A 58 -0.60 21.48 25.23
N PRO A 59 -1.80 22.01 24.94
CA PRO A 59 -2.70 22.54 25.95
C PRO A 59 -3.45 21.46 26.76
N ILE A 60 -3.30 20.19 26.37
CA ILE A 60 -3.88 19.03 27.05
C ILE A 60 -2.81 17.98 27.35
N GLN A 61 -2.97 17.28 28.47
CA GLN A 61 -2.10 16.15 28.79
C GLN A 61 -2.42 14.96 27.88
N ILE A 62 -1.47 14.57 27.04
CA ILE A 62 -1.55 13.30 26.32
C ILE A 62 -1.14 12.20 27.32
N ALA A 63 -2.08 11.30 27.61
CA ALA A 63 -1.86 10.15 28.48
C ALA A 63 -1.99 8.83 27.69
N GLY A 64 -1.82 7.70 28.37
CA GLY A 64 -2.02 6.38 27.77
C GLY A 64 -1.64 5.26 28.73
N ASP A 65 -2.30 4.12 28.59
CA ASP A 65 -1.91 2.89 29.28
C ASP A 65 -0.56 2.39 28.74
N PRO A 66 0.25 1.72 29.56
CA PRO A 66 1.48 1.10 29.07
C PRO A 66 1.17 -0.01 28.07
N THR A 67 1.81 0.05 26.90
CA THR A 67 1.65 -0.98 25.86
C THR A 67 2.78 -1.98 25.87
N GLU A 68 3.91 -1.61 26.48
CA GLU A 68 5.11 -2.43 26.53
C GLU A 68 5.44 -2.87 27.95
N LYS A 69 6.12 -4.00 28.09
CA LYS A 69 6.64 -4.48 29.39
C LYS A 69 8.01 -3.88 29.74
N ARG A 70 8.42 -2.83 29.03
CA ARG A 70 9.71 -2.17 29.20
C ARG A 70 9.50 -0.84 29.88
N GLU A 71 10.30 -0.57 30.90
CA GLU A 71 10.34 0.73 31.56
C GLU A 71 11.06 1.77 30.70
N VAL A 72 10.69 3.03 30.87
CA VAL A 72 11.45 4.18 30.35
C VAL A 72 12.84 4.23 31.00
N SER A 73 13.80 4.75 30.25
CA SER A 73 15.20 4.82 30.68
C SER A 73 15.44 5.90 31.74
N ASN A 74 14.64 6.96 31.76
CA ASN A 74 14.76 8.08 32.69
C ASN A 74 13.39 8.72 32.99
N TYR A 75 13.31 9.61 33.98
CA TYR A 75 12.11 10.33 34.43
C TYR A 75 10.97 9.40 34.86
N LYS A 76 11.29 8.51 35.81
CA LYS A 76 10.36 7.58 36.46
C LYS A 76 9.62 8.22 37.64
N ASP A 77 8.56 7.56 38.11
CA ASP A 77 7.81 7.91 39.32
C ASP A 77 7.23 9.34 39.31
N LEU A 78 6.80 9.82 38.14
CA LEU A 78 6.17 11.13 37.99
C LEU A 78 4.72 11.10 38.47
N SER A 79 4.36 12.04 39.35
CA SER A 79 3.05 12.03 40.05
C SER A 79 1.82 12.03 39.15
N ARG A 80 1.89 12.64 37.95
CA ARG A 80 0.79 12.69 36.97
C ARG A 80 0.87 11.62 35.89
N ILE A 81 1.80 10.67 35.99
CA ILE A 81 1.99 9.56 35.04
C ILE A 81 1.92 8.24 35.81
N GLU A 82 0.84 7.49 35.62
CA GLU A 82 0.51 6.28 36.40
C GLU A 82 1.46 5.09 36.20
N SER A 83 2.36 5.14 35.21
CA SER A 83 3.20 4.00 34.82
C SER A 83 4.58 4.44 34.31
N ASP A 84 5.61 3.73 34.74
CA ASP A 84 6.97 3.85 34.21
C ASP A 84 7.24 3.00 32.98
N PHE A 85 6.29 2.17 32.58
CA PHE A 85 6.36 1.42 31.33
C PHE A 85 6.05 2.30 30.12
N ILE A 86 6.70 1.99 28.99
CA ILE A 86 6.54 2.72 27.73
C ILE A 86 5.10 2.62 27.22
N ARG A 87 4.52 3.77 26.89
CA ARG A 87 3.16 3.97 26.39
C ARG A 87 3.21 4.22 24.88
N GLY A 88 3.09 3.16 24.09
CA GLY A 88 3.20 3.25 22.63
C GLY A 88 2.15 4.16 22.00
N GLY A 89 0.90 4.13 22.47
CA GLY A 89 -0.14 5.06 21.99
C GLY A 89 0.22 6.54 22.21
N PHE A 90 0.84 6.86 23.35
CA PHE A 90 1.36 8.20 23.65
C PHE A 90 2.49 8.61 22.69
N CYS A 91 3.43 7.70 22.41
CA CYS A 91 4.52 7.94 21.45
C CYS A 91 4.00 8.17 20.04
N LEU A 92 3.03 7.37 19.58
CA LEU A 92 2.43 7.51 18.25
C LEU A 92 1.68 8.85 18.12
N VAL A 93 0.92 9.27 19.14
CA VAL A 93 0.20 10.54 19.12
C VAL A 93 1.16 11.73 19.04
N ASN A 94 2.23 11.75 19.83
CA ASN A 94 3.21 12.85 19.83
C ASN A 94 4.07 12.85 18.56
N GLY A 95 4.62 11.70 18.16
CA GLY A 95 5.52 11.58 17.02
C GLY A 95 4.80 11.55 15.66
N GLU A 96 3.86 10.63 15.48
CA GLU A 96 3.18 10.41 14.18
C GLU A 96 1.89 11.23 14.02
N GLY A 97 1.29 11.67 15.13
CA GLY A 97 0.13 12.55 15.12
C GLY A 97 0.52 14.02 15.05
N LEU A 98 1.02 14.58 16.14
CA LEU A 98 1.30 16.01 16.27
C LEU A 98 2.50 16.44 15.43
N ALA A 99 3.66 15.85 15.67
CA ALA A 99 4.90 16.26 15.01
C ALA A 99 4.82 16.04 13.49
N GLN A 100 4.53 14.81 13.08
CA GLN A 100 4.53 14.42 11.67
C GLN A 100 3.44 15.11 10.83
N LYS A 101 2.25 15.37 11.40
CA LYS A 101 1.10 15.91 10.65
C LYS A 101 0.85 17.39 10.93
N ALA A 102 1.83 18.12 11.48
CA ALA A 102 1.67 19.51 11.86
C ALA A 102 1.17 20.41 10.72
N LYS A 103 1.71 20.30 9.50
CA LYS A 103 1.24 21.06 8.32
C LYS A 103 -0.24 20.82 8.01
N LYS A 104 -0.69 19.56 8.01
CA LYS A 104 -2.12 19.20 7.84
C LYS A 104 -2.95 19.72 9.02
N GLY A 105 -2.43 19.60 10.24
CA GLY A 105 -3.04 20.14 11.45
C GLY A 105 -3.26 21.65 11.39
N LEU A 106 -2.29 22.40 10.88
CA LEU A 106 -2.36 23.85 10.71
C LEU A 106 -3.42 24.26 9.70
N ARG A 107 -3.50 23.55 8.55
CA ARG A 107 -4.58 23.76 7.57
C ARG A 107 -5.95 23.58 8.20
N ILE A 108 -6.13 22.52 9.00
CA ILE A 108 -7.39 22.23 9.71
C ILE A 108 -7.69 23.32 10.74
N LEU A 109 -6.71 23.74 11.54
CA LEU A 109 -6.85 24.80 12.54
C LEU A 109 -7.32 26.11 11.89
N ARG A 110 -6.64 26.56 10.83
CA ARG A 110 -7.02 27.76 10.08
C ARG A 110 -8.42 27.65 9.48
N GLY A 111 -8.79 26.47 8.97
CA GLY A 111 -10.14 26.19 8.49
C GLY A 111 -11.21 26.33 9.60
N MET A 112 -10.94 25.80 10.79
CA MET A 112 -11.82 25.91 11.96
C MET A 112 -11.97 27.37 12.42
N GLN A 113 -10.86 28.12 12.48
CA GLN A 113 -10.85 29.54 12.83
C GLN A 113 -11.63 30.40 11.82
N LYS A 114 -11.45 30.13 10.51
CA LYS A 114 -12.21 30.80 9.45
C LYS A 114 -13.72 30.55 9.56
N ASN A 115 -14.11 29.38 10.06
CA ASN A 115 -15.51 29.03 10.34
C ASN A 115 -16.04 29.57 11.68
N GLY A 116 -15.28 30.44 12.37
CA GLY A 116 -15.71 31.15 13.57
C GLY A 116 -15.42 30.44 14.90
N LEU A 117 -14.69 29.33 14.90
CA LEU A 117 -14.25 28.68 16.14
C LEU A 117 -13.02 29.42 16.72
N LYS A 118 -13.13 29.87 17.97
CA LYS A 118 -12.00 30.44 18.72
C LYS A 118 -11.15 29.31 19.30
N ILE A 119 -9.97 29.09 18.73
CA ILE A 119 -9.02 28.06 19.15
C ILE A 119 -7.63 28.70 19.16
N ASP A 120 -7.36 29.47 20.22
CA ASP A 120 -6.17 30.33 20.31
C ASP A 120 -4.97 29.59 20.92
N ASP A 121 -5.24 28.53 21.70
CA ASP A 121 -4.21 27.74 22.40
C ASP A 121 -3.28 26.92 21.47
N TRP A 122 -3.52 26.95 20.15
CA TRP A 122 -2.80 26.20 19.13
C TRP A 122 -1.99 27.07 18.15
N GLU A 123 -1.89 28.39 18.37
CA GLU A 123 -1.11 29.29 17.51
C GLU A 123 0.37 28.87 17.37
N TRP A 124 0.93 28.20 18.38
CA TRP A 124 2.28 27.63 18.36
C TRP A 124 2.51 26.64 17.22
N LEU A 125 1.46 26.09 16.61
CA LEU A 125 1.59 25.13 15.52
C LEU A 125 2.23 25.78 14.27
N GLU A 126 2.05 27.09 14.06
CA GLU A 126 2.73 27.84 13.00
C GLU A 126 4.24 27.86 13.24
N GLU A 127 4.66 28.24 14.46
CA GLU A 127 6.07 28.24 14.87
C GLU A 127 6.70 26.83 14.75
N TYR A 128 5.94 25.79 15.12
CA TYR A 128 6.40 24.41 14.97
C TYR A 128 6.58 24.01 13.51
N VAL A 129 5.68 24.43 12.60
CA VAL A 129 5.83 24.15 11.17
C VAL A 129 7.09 24.82 10.61
N GLU A 130 7.43 26.03 11.04
CA GLU A 130 8.68 26.69 10.66
C GLU A 130 9.92 25.94 11.18
N LEU A 131 9.88 25.48 12.44
CA LEU A 131 10.93 24.65 13.03
C LEU A 131 11.12 23.36 12.22
N HIS A 132 10.03 22.70 11.87
CA HIS A 132 10.01 21.49 11.06
C HIS A 132 10.61 21.72 9.66
N GLU A 133 10.32 22.85 9.01
CA GLU A 133 10.86 23.18 7.69
C GLU A 133 12.34 23.51 7.69
N LYS A 134 12.85 24.13 8.76
CA LYS A 134 14.30 24.37 8.92
C LYS A 134 15.09 23.07 8.96
N ARG A 135 14.52 22.02 9.56
CA ARG A 135 15.09 20.66 9.55
C ARG A 135 15.14 20.06 8.14
N GLU A 136 14.08 20.23 7.34
CA GLU A 136 14.04 19.70 5.97
C GLU A 136 15.03 20.42 5.02
N LYS A 137 15.34 21.70 5.27
CA LYS A 137 16.33 22.48 4.50
C LYS A 137 17.79 22.21 4.92
N GLY A 138 18.02 21.66 6.12
CA GLY A 138 19.36 21.32 6.58
C GLY A 138 19.90 20.08 5.86
N LYS A 139 21.02 20.21 5.14
CA LYS A 139 21.85 19.08 4.69
C LYS A 139 22.25 18.26 5.92
N THR A 140 21.50 17.22 6.23
CA THR A 140 22.00 16.14 7.09
C THR A 140 22.57 15.08 6.18
N ASP A 141 23.74 14.54 6.51
CA ASP A 141 24.40 13.35 5.93
C ASP A 141 23.55 12.05 6.02
N SER A 142 22.23 12.18 6.12
CA SER A 142 21.30 11.08 6.31
C SER A 142 20.60 10.73 5.00
N SER A 143 20.65 9.45 4.61
CA SER A 143 19.92 8.93 3.44
C SER A 143 18.46 9.41 3.42
N PRO A 144 17.84 9.64 2.25
CA PRO A 144 16.48 10.18 2.14
C PRO A 144 15.45 9.37 2.95
N THR A 145 14.50 10.04 3.60
CA THR A 145 13.53 9.40 4.53
C THR A 145 12.80 8.21 3.91
N TYR A 146 12.40 8.29 2.63
CA TYR A 146 11.72 7.16 1.97
C TYR A 146 12.64 5.93 1.86
N ILE A 147 13.96 6.10 1.66
CA ILE A 147 14.95 5.02 1.52
C ILE A 147 15.46 4.49 2.88
N LYS A 148 15.41 5.29 3.97
CA LYS A 148 16.01 4.95 5.28
C LYS A 148 15.66 3.54 5.82
N ASP A 149 14.42 3.09 5.60
CA ASP A 149 13.92 1.78 6.04
C ASP A 149 13.87 0.76 4.89
N LEU A 150 14.96 0.66 4.12
CA LEU A 150 15.10 -0.34 3.07
C LEU A 150 15.10 -1.75 3.68
N VAL A 151 14.25 -2.61 3.16
CA VAL A 151 14.18 -4.03 3.54
C VAL A 151 14.74 -4.84 2.38
N ALA A 152 15.57 -5.83 2.70
CA ALA A 152 16.12 -6.73 1.69
C ALA A 152 15.01 -7.39 0.85
N GLY A 153 15.24 -7.49 -0.44
CA GLY A 153 14.29 -7.99 -1.42
C GLY A 153 13.29 -6.95 -1.94
N ARG A 154 13.32 -5.70 -1.46
CA ARG A 154 12.43 -4.63 -1.90
C ARG A 154 13.24 -3.59 -2.69
N PRO A 155 13.15 -3.56 -4.03
CA PRO A 155 14.00 -2.71 -4.85
C PRO A 155 13.83 -1.21 -4.58
N VAL A 156 14.91 -0.48 -4.82
CA VAL A 156 14.89 0.98 -5.00
C VAL A 156 14.77 1.22 -6.50
N PHE A 157 13.82 2.05 -6.92
CA PHE A 157 13.61 2.37 -8.33
C PHE A 157 14.25 3.72 -8.71
N GLY A 158 14.52 4.58 -7.73
CA GLY A 158 15.28 5.81 -7.96
C GLY A 158 15.71 6.49 -6.68
N HIS A 159 16.92 7.06 -6.70
CA HIS A 159 17.41 8.03 -5.71
C HIS A 159 16.69 9.39 -5.83
N PRO A 160 16.82 10.32 -4.87
CA PRO A 160 16.11 11.60 -4.91
C PRO A 160 16.33 12.37 -6.21
N GLY A 161 15.26 12.90 -6.77
CA GLY A 161 15.29 13.61 -8.05
C GLY A 161 15.66 12.73 -9.25
N LYS A 162 15.62 11.40 -9.10
CA LYS A 162 15.86 10.40 -10.16
C LYS A 162 14.78 9.32 -10.09
N GLY A 163 14.45 8.69 -11.22
CA GLY A 163 13.52 7.56 -11.24
C GLY A 163 12.39 7.77 -12.24
N LEU A 164 11.15 7.79 -11.75
CA LEU A 164 9.97 7.98 -12.59
C LEU A 164 9.75 9.46 -12.88
N ARG A 165 9.35 9.81 -14.10
CA ARG A 165 9.06 11.19 -14.49
C ARG A 165 7.70 11.60 -13.93
N PHE A 166 7.61 12.76 -13.30
CA PHE A 166 6.34 13.25 -12.77
C PHE A 166 5.42 13.75 -13.90
N ARG A 167 4.18 13.26 -13.94
CA ARG A 167 3.13 13.72 -14.86
C ARG A 167 1.83 13.95 -14.09
N TYR A 168 1.18 15.10 -14.26
CA TYR A 168 -0.13 15.33 -13.65
C TYR A 168 -1.21 14.54 -14.39
N GLY A 169 -1.95 13.71 -13.65
CA GLY A 169 -3.17 13.09 -14.16
C GLY A 169 -3.78 12.10 -13.18
N ARG A 170 -4.99 11.64 -13.49
CA ARG A 170 -5.67 10.60 -12.75
C ARG A 170 -6.34 9.66 -13.73
N SER A 171 -5.91 8.40 -13.69
CA SER A 171 -6.57 7.32 -14.40
C SER A 171 -7.87 6.91 -13.70
N ARG A 172 -8.71 6.13 -14.38
CA ARG A 172 -9.91 5.53 -13.76
C ARG A 172 -9.62 4.71 -12.50
N ALA A 173 -8.41 4.15 -12.40
CA ALA A 173 -7.92 3.31 -11.29
C ALA A 173 -6.96 4.06 -10.32
N ALA A 174 -6.84 5.38 -10.43
CA ALA A 174 -5.97 6.20 -9.58
C ALA A 174 -6.74 7.28 -8.81
N GLY A 175 -6.00 8.09 -8.03
CA GLY A 175 -6.56 9.05 -7.09
C GLY A 175 -6.63 8.46 -5.69
N PHE A 176 -6.89 9.32 -4.70
CA PHE A 176 -7.06 8.89 -3.31
C PHE A 176 -5.83 8.12 -2.77
N SER A 177 -4.64 8.66 -3.06
CA SER A 177 -3.30 8.09 -2.83
C SER A 177 -2.83 6.98 -3.77
N ALA A 178 -3.66 6.52 -4.72
CA ALA A 178 -3.18 5.65 -5.79
C ALA A 178 -2.59 6.46 -6.95
N VAL A 179 -1.50 5.93 -7.52
CA VAL A 179 -0.76 6.50 -8.66
C VAL A 179 -0.75 5.49 -9.80
N SER A 180 -0.60 5.96 -11.04
CA SER A 180 -0.48 5.06 -12.19
C SER A 180 0.91 5.07 -12.81
N ILE A 181 1.30 3.92 -13.33
CA ILE A 181 2.52 3.74 -14.13
C ILE A 181 2.18 2.92 -15.38
N HIS A 182 3.05 3.01 -16.39
CA HIS A 182 2.87 2.26 -17.60
C HIS A 182 3.06 0.74 -17.38
N PRO A 183 2.21 -0.14 -17.93
CA PRO A 183 2.38 -1.59 -17.81
C PRO A 183 3.76 -2.10 -18.24
N ALA A 184 4.33 -1.58 -19.35
CA ALA A 184 5.70 -1.91 -19.76
C ALA A 184 6.75 -1.58 -18.67
N THR A 185 6.53 -0.54 -17.85
CA THR A 185 7.40 -0.24 -16.71
C THR A 185 7.32 -1.33 -15.63
N MET A 186 6.13 -1.90 -15.40
CA MET A 186 5.97 -3.06 -14.50
C MET A 186 6.81 -4.24 -15.00
N ALA A 187 6.74 -4.56 -16.29
CA ALA A 187 7.55 -5.61 -16.90
C ALA A 187 9.07 -5.32 -16.86
N ALA A 188 9.47 -4.10 -17.24
CA ALA A 188 10.88 -3.68 -17.23
C ALA A 188 11.50 -3.70 -15.84
N THR A 189 10.69 -3.61 -14.78
CA THR A 189 11.14 -3.77 -13.39
C THR A 189 11.06 -5.21 -12.90
N ASN A 190 11.07 -6.19 -13.82
CA ASN A 190 10.92 -7.62 -13.53
C ASN A 190 9.67 -7.93 -12.69
N ASN A 191 8.55 -7.22 -12.95
CA ASN A 191 7.32 -7.32 -12.17
C ASN A 191 7.51 -7.08 -10.66
N PHE A 192 8.56 -6.39 -10.20
CA PHE A 192 8.64 -5.97 -8.80
C PHE A 192 7.60 -4.90 -8.47
N ILE A 193 7.23 -4.08 -9.45
CA ILE A 193 6.05 -3.23 -9.39
C ILE A 193 4.89 -3.98 -10.01
N ALA A 194 3.85 -4.22 -9.23
CA ALA A 194 2.59 -4.82 -9.66
C ALA A 194 1.40 -3.95 -9.26
N THR A 195 0.23 -4.17 -9.85
CA THR A 195 -0.99 -3.48 -9.44
C THR A 195 -1.31 -3.77 -7.97
N GLY A 196 -1.44 -2.72 -7.15
CA GLY A 196 -1.58 -2.82 -5.69
C GLY A 196 -0.27 -2.84 -4.91
N THR A 197 0.90 -2.88 -5.56
CA THR A 197 2.18 -2.69 -4.86
C THR A 197 2.26 -1.27 -4.31
N GLN A 198 2.58 -1.13 -3.04
CA GLN A 198 2.86 0.18 -2.46
C GLN A 198 4.22 0.67 -2.96
N LEU A 199 4.26 1.83 -3.61
CA LEU A 199 5.48 2.61 -3.79
C LEU A 199 5.63 3.58 -2.63
N LYS A 200 6.82 3.62 -2.04
CA LYS A 200 7.22 4.73 -1.18
C LYS A 200 7.93 5.76 -2.02
N ILE A 201 7.44 6.98 -1.97
CA ILE A 201 7.77 8.04 -2.92
C ILE A 201 8.46 9.18 -2.15
N GLU A 202 9.39 9.87 -2.83
CA GLU A 202 10.12 11.02 -2.31
C GLU A 202 9.20 12.22 -1.99
N LYS A 203 8.35 12.58 -2.96
CA LYS A 203 7.44 13.73 -2.94
C LYS A 203 6.32 13.53 -3.99
N PRO A 204 5.18 14.22 -3.87
CA PRO A 204 4.75 15.06 -2.74
C PRO A 204 4.11 14.28 -1.59
N THR A 205 3.79 12.99 -1.79
CA THR A 205 3.26 12.09 -0.76
C THR A 205 4.34 11.13 -0.25
N LYS A 206 4.04 10.41 0.84
CA LYS A 206 4.94 9.40 1.41
C LYS A 206 4.90 8.06 0.67
N GLY A 207 3.86 7.85 -0.11
CA GLY A 207 3.62 6.63 -0.85
C GLY A 207 2.23 6.59 -1.44
N GLY A 208 2.04 5.58 -2.27
CA GLY A 208 0.81 5.29 -2.99
C GLY A 208 0.85 3.89 -3.57
N ILE A 209 -0.31 3.24 -3.73
CA ILE A 209 -0.37 1.98 -4.48
C ILE A 209 -0.29 2.26 -5.98
N THR A 210 0.34 1.35 -6.73
CA THR A 210 0.46 1.45 -8.19
C THR A 210 -0.71 0.81 -8.91
N THR A 211 -1.11 1.45 -10.00
CA THR A 211 -2.13 0.97 -10.95
C THR A 211 -1.64 1.14 -12.40
N PRO A 212 -2.22 0.42 -13.38
CA PRO A 212 -1.79 0.56 -14.77
C PRO A 212 -2.38 1.82 -15.41
N CYS A 213 -1.64 2.42 -16.34
CA CYS A 213 -2.12 3.40 -17.30
C CYS A 213 -1.25 3.33 -18.55
N ASP A 214 -1.82 2.95 -19.69
CA ASP A 214 -1.10 2.73 -20.94
C ASP A 214 -1.17 3.89 -21.94
N GLU A 215 -1.78 5.01 -21.55
CA GLU A 215 -1.74 6.28 -22.31
C GLU A 215 -0.49 7.13 -22.04
N ILE A 216 0.29 6.81 -21.00
CA ILE A 216 1.46 7.59 -20.57
C ILE A 216 2.77 7.01 -21.10
N ASP A 217 3.88 7.73 -20.97
CA ASP A 217 5.16 7.23 -21.50
C ASP A 217 5.68 6.03 -20.69
N GLY A 218 5.94 4.92 -21.39
CA GLY A 218 6.62 3.74 -20.86
C GLY A 218 8.13 3.93 -20.67
N PRO A 219 8.86 2.86 -20.29
CA PRO A 219 10.28 2.94 -20.02
C PRO A 219 11.09 3.05 -21.32
N ILE A 220 12.22 3.75 -21.26
CA ILE A 220 13.21 3.80 -22.34
C ILE A 220 14.38 2.92 -21.93
N VAL A 221 14.65 1.89 -22.71
CA VAL A 221 15.62 0.84 -22.39
C VAL A 221 16.69 0.76 -23.47
N LYS A 222 17.90 0.41 -23.04
CA LYS A 222 19.01 0.02 -23.88
C LYS A 222 19.15 -1.50 -23.84
N PHE A 223 19.20 -2.12 -25.00
CA PHE A 223 19.45 -3.54 -25.15
C PHE A 223 20.95 -3.85 -25.17
N LYS A 224 21.33 -5.11 -24.88
CA LYS A 224 22.71 -5.61 -24.95
C LYS A 224 23.39 -5.43 -26.31
N ASN A 225 22.60 -5.32 -27.39
CA ASN A 225 23.12 -5.02 -28.73
C ASN A 225 23.45 -3.53 -28.93
N GLY A 226 23.18 -2.67 -27.94
CA GLY A 226 23.42 -1.23 -27.94
C GLY A 226 22.26 -0.37 -28.43
N SER A 227 21.18 -0.98 -28.94
CA SER A 227 19.98 -0.27 -29.45
C SER A 227 19.17 0.30 -28.29
N VAL A 228 18.49 1.42 -28.53
CA VAL A 228 17.60 2.07 -27.55
C VAL A 228 16.18 2.10 -28.08
N ARG A 229 15.23 1.76 -27.23
CA ARG A 229 13.81 1.77 -27.57
C ARG A 229 12.95 2.17 -26.38
N LYS A 230 11.93 2.99 -26.64
CA LYS A 230 10.78 3.20 -25.76
C LYS A 230 9.85 2.00 -25.84
N MET A 231 9.51 1.43 -24.69
CA MET A 231 8.69 0.22 -24.61
C MET A 231 7.24 0.57 -24.32
N GLU A 232 6.31 -0.01 -25.09
CA GLU A 232 4.88 0.36 -25.07
C GLU A 232 3.95 -0.83 -24.76
N ASP A 233 4.45 -2.07 -24.82
CA ASP A 233 3.67 -3.27 -24.50
C ASP A 233 4.23 -4.05 -23.30
N TYR A 234 3.33 -4.58 -22.48
CA TYR A 234 3.69 -5.35 -21.29
C TYR A 234 4.32 -6.70 -21.63
N GLU A 235 3.68 -7.47 -22.51
CA GLU A 235 4.12 -8.84 -22.83
C GLU A 235 5.44 -8.81 -23.61
N GLU A 236 5.56 -7.91 -24.59
CA GLU A 236 6.81 -7.73 -25.33
C GLU A 236 7.97 -7.36 -24.38
N THR A 237 7.74 -6.43 -23.45
CA THR A 237 8.77 -6.01 -22.50
C THR A 237 9.17 -7.13 -21.55
N LYS A 238 8.20 -7.96 -21.13
CA LYS A 238 8.44 -9.10 -20.26
C LYS A 238 9.28 -10.17 -20.97
N GLU A 239 9.00 -10.44 -22.24
CA GLU A 239 9.79 -11.38 -23.07
C GLU A 239 11.22 -10.87 -23.29
N LEU A 240 11.41 -9.56 -23.45
CA LEU A 240 12.71 -8.94 -23.73
C LEU A 240 13.49 -8.51 -22.48
N TYR A 241 12.99 -8.78 -21.28
CA TYR A 241 13.60 -8.32 -20.03
C TYR A 241 15.08 -8.74 -19.88
N ASP A 242 15.41 -9.96 -20.31
CA ASP A 242 16.76 -10.48 -20.24
C ASP A 242 17.71 -9.82 -21.24
N GLU A 243 17.19 -9.26 -22.33
CA GLU A 243 17.97 -8.54 -23.36
C GLU A 243 18.23 -7.08 -23.00
N ILE A 244 17.50 -6.53 -22.01
CA ILE A 244 17.72 -5.18 -21.49
C ILE A 244 19.05 -5.13 -20.75
N GLU A 245 19.95 -4.25 -21.18
CA GLU A 245 21.23 -3.96 -20.51
C GLU A 245 21.04 -2.84 -19.47
N GLU A 246 20.35 -1.77 -19.84
CA GLU A 246 20.12 -0.61 -18.98
C GLU A 246 18.71 -0.05 -19.19
N ILE A 247 18.05 0.31 -18.09
CA ILE A 247 16.81 1.09 -18.07
C ILE A 247 17.22 2.54 -17.87
N ILE A 248 17.20 3.31 -18.96
CA ILE A 248 17.61 4.71 -18.98
C ILE A 248 16.55 5.55 -18.26
N TYR A 249 15.29 5.43 -18.67
CA TYR A 249 14.14 6.07 -18.03
C TYR A 249 13.11 5.01 -17.67
N LEU A 250 12.53 5.13 -16.47
CA LEU A 250 11.45 4.24 -16.03
C LEU A 250 10.10 4.58 -16.67
N GLY A 251 9.98 5.73 -17.34
CA GLY A 251 8.71 6.26 -17.83
C GLY A 251 8.00 7.14 -16.81
N ASP A 252 6.71 7.33 -17.01
CA ASP A 252 5.88 8.26 -16.26
C ASP A 252 5.33 7.67 -14.95
N LEU A 253 5.23 8.55 -13.95
CA LEU A 253 4.41 8.39 -12.76
C LEU A 253 3.25 9.39 -12.87
N LEU A 254 2.08 8.88 -13.22
CA LEU A 254 0.86 9.66 -13.30
C LEU A 254 0.34 9.95 -11.90
N PHE A 255 0.31 11.23 -11.54
CA PHE A 255 0.08 11.70 -10.18
C PHE A 255 -1.17 12.61 -10.09
N PRO A 256 -2.18 12.24 -9.28
CA PRO A 256 -3.41 13.03 -9.10
C PRO A 256 -3.16 14.39 -8.46
N LEU A 257 -3.74 15.47 -8.99
CA LEU A 257 -3.59 16.80 -8.42
C LEU A 257 -4.23 16.89 -7.03
N GLY A 258 -5.39 16.23 -6.85
CA GLY A 258 -6.06 16.12 -5.55
C GLY A 258 -5.14 15.64 -4.42
N ASP A 259 -4.26 14.67 -4.69
CA ASP A 259 -3.31 14.16 -3.70
C ASP A 259 -2.18 15.17 -3.41
N VAL A 260 -1.71 15.94 -4.41
CA VAL A 260 -0.75 17.04 -4.21
C VAL A 260 -1.35 18.13 -3.33
N MET A 261 -2.58 18.56 -3.63
CA MET A 261 -3.31 19.58 -2.87
C MET A 261 -3.63 19.11 -1.45
N ASN A 262 -3.99 17.84 -1.27
CA ASN A 262 -4.26 17.28 0.04
C ASN A 262 -3.02 17.35 0.96
N ARG A 263 -1.80 17.21 0.42
CA ARG A 263 -0.56 17.35 1.20
C ARG A 263 -0.08 18.79 1.38
N ASN A 264 -0.76 19.77 0.80
CA ASN A 264 -0.39 21.20 0.88
C ASN A 264 1.07 21.42 0.45
N ALA A 265 1.43 20.83 -0.70
CA ALA A 265 2.79 20.85 -1.24
C ALA A 265 2.95 21.95 -2.32
N MET A 266 4.20 22.28 -2.63
CA MET A 266 4.55 23.00 -3.86
C MET A 266 4.27 22.10 -5.06
N LEU A 267 3.80 22.67 -6.16
CA LEU A 267 3.54 21.93 -7.40
C LEU A 267 4.87 21.43 -7.99
N PRO A 268 5.07 20.10 -8.15
CA PRO A 268 6.20 19.60 -8.91
C PRO A 268 6.14 20.08 -10.37
N LYS A 269 7.29 20.42 -10.95
CA LYS A 269 7.36 20.82 -12.36
C LYS A 269 7.16 19.61 -13.28
N PRO A 270 6.10 19.56 -14.11
CA PRO A 270 5.91 18.49 -15.06
C PRO A 270 6.78 18.72 -16.29
N GLY A 271 7.11 17.65 -17.02
CA GLY A 271 7.58 17.79 -18.40
C GLY A 271 6.46 18.31 -19.32
N TYR A 272 6.83 18.80 -20.49
CA TYR A 272 5.86 19.16 -21.52
C TYR A 272 5.25 17.90 -22.14
N VAL A 273 3.92 17.80 -22.07
CA VAL A 273 3.13 16.60 -22.36
C VAL A 273 1.92 16.95 -23.23
N GLU A 274 1.36 15.92 -23.86
CA GLU A 274 0.36 16.01 -24.93
C GLU A 274 -0.91 16.74 -24.48
N GLU A 275 -1.33 16.53 -23.22
CA GLU A 275 -2.48 17.20 -22.60
C GLU A 275 -2.24 18.71 -22.47
N TRP A 276 -1.03 19.10 -22.05
CA TRP A 276 -0.67 20.52 -21.93
C TRP A 276 -0.63 21.17 -23.32
N TRP A 277 -0.01 20.52 -24.30
CA TRP A 277 0.01 21.01 -25.67
C TRP A 277 -1.41 21.18 -26.25
N ASN A 278 -2.29 20.20 -26.05
CA ASN A 278 -3.69 20.27 -26.49
C ASN A 278 -4.47 21.41 -25.81
N LEU A 279 -4.20 21.68 -24.53
CA LEU A 279 -4.81 22.80 -23.82
C LEU A 279 -4.34 24.16 -24.37
N GLU A 280 -3.05 24.29 -24.73
CA GLU A 280 -2.52 25.50 -25.40
C GLU A 280 -3.13 25.66 -26.80
N LEU A 281 -3.29 24.57 -27.56
CA LEU A 281 -3.96 24.58 -28.87
C LEU A 281 -5.42 25.05 -28.76
N LYS A 282 -6.19 24.48 -27.81
CA LYS A 282 -7.59 24.85 -27.55
C LYS A 282 -7.75 26.30 -27.11
N GLU A 283 -6.85 26.81 -26.26
CA GLU A 283 -6.85 28.22 -25.85
C GLU A 283 -6.73 29.17 -27.06
N LYS A 284 -5.98 28.75 -28.09
CA LYS A 284 -5.80 29.49 -29.34
C LYS A 284 -6.84 29.16 -30.42
N GLY A 285 -7.86 28.37 -30.09
CA GLY A 285 -8.98 28.04 -30.98
C GLY A 285 -8.70 26.89 -31.97
N GLY A 286 -7.60 26.17 -31.82
CA GLY A 286 -7.30 24.98 -32.60
C GLY A 286 -8.02 23.74 -32.07
N VAL A 287 -8.24 22.77 -32.96
CA VAL A 287 -8.86 21.48 -32.63
C VAL A 287 -8.08 20.39 -33.34
N VAL A 288 -7.79 19.32 -32.61
CA VAL A 288 -7.20 18.08 -33.12
C VAL A 288 -8.09 16.92 -32.69
N GLU A 289 -8.26 15.94 -33.57
CA GLU A 289 -9.12 14.79 -33.31
C GLU A 289 -8.51 13.86 -32.26
N ASP A 290 -7.24 13.49 -32.43
CA ASP A 290 -6.47 12.70 -31.48
C ASP A 290 -5.17 13.42 -31.13
N TYR A 291 -5.14 14.07 -29.97
CA TYR A 291 -3.97 14.80 -29.49
C TYR A 291 -2.87 13.88 -28.92
N TRP A 292 -3.10 12.58 -28.81
CA TRP A 292 -2.09 11.61 -28.38
C TRP A 292 -1.20 11.16 -29.54
N ASN A 293 -1.71 11.23 -30.77
CA ASN A 293 -1.03 10.75 -31.97
C ASN A 293 -1.05 11.78 -33.11
N VAL A 294 -0.36 12.91 -32.89
CA VAL A 294 -0.20 13.95 -33.90
C VAL A 294 1.03 13.66 -34.75
N LYS A 295 0.87 13.58 -36.07
CA LYS A 295 1.99 13.40 -37.02
C LYS A 295 2.85 14.66 -37.09
N ILE A 296 4.14 14.50 -37.38
CA ILE A 296 5.09 15.62 -37.36
C ILE A 296 4.72 16.74 -38.35
N GLU A 297 4.23 16.41 -39.54
CA GLU A 297 3.80 17.40 -40.52
C GLU A 297 2.63 18.25 -40.00
N GLU A 298 1.70 17.60 -39.29
CA GLU A 298 0.55 18.25 -38.68
C GLU A 298 0.95 19.05 -37.42
N ALA A 299 1.86 18.51 -36.61
CA ALA A 299 2.44 19.19 -35.45
C ALA A 299 3.14 20.50 -35.84
N ILE A 300 3.93 20.48 -36.92
CA ILE A 300 4.57 21.70 -37.46
C ILE A 300 3.54 22.70 -37.92
N LYS A 301 2.51 22.25 -38.65
CA LYS A 301 1.42 23.12 -39.11
C LYS A 301 0.74 23.81 -37.92
N PHE A 302 0.39 23.07 -36.86
CA PHE A 302 -0.21 23.66 -35.67
C PHE A 302 0.74 24.62 -34.94
N THR A 303 2.02 24.27 -34.86
CA THR A 303 3.08 25.11 -34.28
C THR A 303 3.18 26.46 -35.01
N GLU A 304 3.13 26.46 -36.34
CA GLU A 304 3.21 27.68 -37.16
C GLU A 304 1.90 28.48 -37.15
N GLU A 305 0.75 27.82 -37.29
CA GLU A 305 -0.56 28.48 -37.38
C GLU A 305 -0.98 29.12 -36.05
N TYR A 306 -0.66 28.45 -34.93
CA TYR A 306 -1.08 28.86 -33.60
C TYR A 306 0.07 29.34 -32.72
N ASP A 307 1.32 29.47 -33.18
CA ASP A 307 2.46 29.90 -32.35
C ASP A 307 2.61 29.02 -31.06
N LEU A 308 2.54 27.71 -31.24
CA LEU A 308 2.69 26.75 -30.14
C LEU A 308 4.16 26.31 -30.00
N PRO A 309 4.57 25.80 -28.83
CA PRO A 309 5.75 24.96 -28.75
C PRO A 309 5.58 23.68 -29.60
N LEU A 310 6.70 23.07 -30.01
CA LEU A 310 6.69 21.83 -30.78
C LEU A 310 5.98 20.71 -29.99
N TYR A 311 5.22 19.87 -30.70
CA TYR A 311 4.46 18.77 -30.12
C TYR A 311 5.34 17.84 -29.25
N PRO A 312 4.91 17.48 -28.02
CA PRO A 312 5.66 16.68 -27.06
C PRO A 312 6.22 15.34 -27.56
N GLY A 313 5.60 14.72 -28.57
CA GLY A 313 6.09 13.47 -29.17
C GLY A 313 7.38 13.63 -29.98
N TYR A 314 7.75 14.86 -30.35
CA TYR A 314 8.92 15.15 -31.19
C TYR A 314 9.96 16.02 -30.49
N ILE A 315 9.93 16.12 -29.16
CA ILE A 315 10.96 16.79 -28.35
C ILE A 315 11.70 15.77 -27.47
N TYR A 316 12.94 16.09 -27.10
CA TYR A 316 13.83 15.15 -26.42
C TYR A 316 14.31 15.67 -25.07
N TYR A 317 14.95 14.79 -24.29
CA TYR A 317 15.45 15.09 -22.95
C TYR A 317 16.73 15.95 -22.95
N TRP A 318 16.71 17.11 -23.60
CA TRP A 318 17.85 18.03 -23.72
C TRP A 318 18.42 18.47 -22.37
N ASN A 319 17.57 18.62 -21.35
CA ASN A 319 17.95 18.93 -19.97
C ASN A 319 18.64 17.77 -19.23
N GLN A 320 18.81 16.60 -19.84
CA GLN A 320 19.36 15.39 -19.21
C GLN A 320 20.77 15.03 -19.70
N ILE A 321 21.34 15.84 -20.59
CA ILE A 321 22.74 15.75 -21.00
C ILE A 321 23.53 16.93 -20.45
N ASN A 322 24.84 16.75 -20.30
CA ASN A 322 25.77 17.81 -19.90
C ASN A 322 26.48 18.43 -21.11
N TYR A 323 27.23 19.52 -20.92
CA TYR A 323 27.81 20.26 -22.04
C TYR A 323 28.85 19.43 -22.81
N GLN A 324 29.61 18.57 -22.13
CA GLN A 324 30.57 17.66 -22.77
C GLN A 324 29.86 16.64 -23.66
N GLN A 325 28.74 16.08 -23.20
CA GLN A 325 27.91 15.16 -23.96
C GLN A 325 27.28 15.85 -25.16
N PHE A 326 26.80 17.07 -24.99
CA PHE A 326 26.28 17.88 -26.08
C PHE A 326 27.33 18.15 -27.17
N LEU A 327 28.53 18.61 -26.82
CA LEU A 327 29.60 18.81 -27.80
C LEU A 327 30.00 17.51 -28.50
N GLY A 328 30.09 16.40 -27.76
CA GLY A 328 30.37 15.08 -28.35
C GLY A 328 29.27 14.59 -29.28
N PHE A 329 28.01 14.92 -28.98
CA PHE A 329 26.87 14.66 -29.86
C PHE A 329 26.95 15.47 -31.14
N ILE A 330 27.22 16.78 -31.05
CA ILE A 330 27.33 17.65 -32.22
C ILE A 330 28.51 17.26 -33.12
N ASP A 331 29.70 16.95 -32.56
CA ASP A 331 30.84 16.44 -33.35
C ASP A 331 30.45 15.18 -34.11
N TRP A 332 29.78 14.23 -33.45
CA TRP A 332 29.35 13.00 -34.10
C TRP A 332 28.30 13.25 -35.19
N LEU A 333 27.36 14.15 -34.92
CA LEU A 333 26.31 14.55 -35.86
C LEU A 333 26.89 15.22 -37.12
N GLN A 334 27.97 15.99 -37.02
CA GLN A 334 28.66 16.56 -38.20
C GLN A 334 29.26 15.52 -39.15
N HIS A 335 29.40 14.27 -38.72
CA HIS A 335 29.88 13.15 -39.55
C HIS A 335 28.73 12.23 -39.99
N SER A 336 27.50 12.58 -39.65
CA SER A 336 26.31 11.81 -39.98
C SER A 336 25.68 12.28 -41.30
N ARG A 337 24.88 11.40 -41.90
CA ARG A 337 24.12 11.71 -43.12
C ARG A 337 22.69 11.23 -43.02
N VAL A 338 21.77 11.99 -43.59
CA VAL A 338 20.41 11.54 -43.84
C VAL A 338 20.36 10.89 -45.23
N ASN A 339 19.79 9.69 -45.28
CA ASN A 339 19.49 8.99 -46.52
C ASN A 339 18.15 8.25 -46.39
N ASP A 340 17.25 8.43 -47.35
CA ASP A 340 15.90 7.87 -47.34
C ASP A 340 15.13 8.21 -46.04
N ASN A 341 15.25 9.45 -45.58
CA ASN A 341 14.74 9.97 -44.31
C ASN A 341 15.25 9.23 -43.05
N LYS A 342 16.33 8.45 -43.13
CA LYS A 342 16.99 7.83 -41.98
C LYS A 342 18.30 8.52 -41.68
N LEU A 343 18.52 8.89 -40.42
CA LEU A 343 19.78 9.45 -39.97
C LEU A 343 20.78 8.35 -39.62
N LEU A 344 21.90 8.33 -40.34
CA LEU A 344 22.98 7.37 -40.20
C LEU A 344 24.18 8.02 -39.53
N PHE A 345 24.50 7.56 -38.33
CA PHE A 345 25.71 7.96 -37.63
C PHE A 345 26.81 6.91 -37.78
N PRO A 346 28.05 7.30 -38.14
CA PRO A 346 29.17 6.37 -38.26
C PRO A 346 29.54 5.76 -36.91
N TYR A 347 29.61 4.42 -36.84
CA TYR A 347 29.84 3.69 -35.58
C TYR A 347 30.49 2.30 -35.75
N ASN A 348 31.40 2.16 -36.72
CA ASN A 348 32.18 0.94 -36.92
C ASN A 348 33.23 0.74 -35.80
N SER A 349 33.90 -0.41 -35.78
CA SER A 349 34.86 -0.78 -34.74
C SER A 349 36.00 0.23 -34.51
N SER A 350 36.41 0.98 -35.54
CA SER A 350 37.44 2.03 -35.41
C SER A 350 36.90 3.35 -34.84
N GLU A 351 35.62 3.64 -35.02
CA GLU A 351 35.00 4.93 -34.65
C GLU A 351 34.25 4.88 -33.32
N LYS A 352 33.92 3.68 -32.82
CA LYS A 352 33.20 3.48 -31.55
C LYS A 352 33.80 4.25 -30.38
N GLU A 353 35.12 4.22 -30.24
CA GLU A 353 35.78 4.88 -29.11
C GLU A 353 35.76 6.41 -29.27
N ARG A 354 35.88 6.92 -30.50
CA ARG A 354 35.79 8.36 -30.80
C ARG A 354 34.43 8.91 -30.44
N PHE A 355 33.35 8.25 -30.88
CA PHE A 355 31.99 8.75 -30.76
C PHE A 355 31.22 8.19 -29.56
N LYS A 356 31.91 7.54 -28.62
CA LYS A 356 31.31 6.96 -27.40
C LYS A 356 30.52 7.97 -26.58
N ILE A 357 31.04 9.20 -26.44
CA ILE A 357 30.38 10.28 -25.71
C ILE A 357 29.10 10.72 -26.45
N GLY A 358 29.17 10.89 -27.77
CA GLY A 358 28.02 11.25 -28.61
C GLY A 358 26.94 10.16 -28.60
N LYS A 359 27.33 8.88 -28.65
CA LYS A 359 26.40 7.74 -28.48
C LYS A 359 25.72 7.79 -27.12
N ARG A 360 26.46 8.04 -26.03
CA ARG A 360 25.85 8.16 -24.71
C ARG A 360 24.89 9.35 -24.64
N ALA A 361 25.21 10.48 -25.26
CA ALA A 361 24.30 11.62 -25.32
C ALA A 361 22.99 11.25 -26.05
N LEU A 362 23.08 10.56 -27.20
CA LEU A 362 21.90 10.08 -27.93
C LEU A 362 21.03 9.13 -27.10
N GLU A 363 21.64 8.22 -26.33
CA GLU A 363 20.95 7.35 -25.37
C GLU A 363 20.21 8.17 -24.29
N LEU A 364 20.88 9.17 -23.70
CA LEU A 364 20.31 10.02 -22.64
C LEU A 364 19.23 10.99 -23.15
N LEU A 365 19.29 11.39 -24.42
CA LEU A 365 18.22 12.15 -25.08
C LEU A 365 16.95 11.31 -25.26
N GLY A 366 17.03 9.98 -25.07
CA GLY A 366 15.89 9.07 -25.14
C GLY A 366 15.40 8.79 -26.56
N ILE A 367 16.25 9.00 -27.57
CA ILE A 367 15.87 8.84 -28.98
C ILE A 367 15.94 7.35 -29.37
N ASN A 368 14.90 6.83 -30.02
CA ASN A 368 14.90 5.45 -30.49
C ASN A 368 15.93 5.28 -31.61
N HIS A 369 16.77 4.25 -31.50
CA HIS A 369 17.77 3.95 -32.52
C HIS A 369 18.22 2.49 -32.49
N SER A 370 18.55 1.98 -33.67
CA SER A 370 19.09 0.63 -33.86
C SER A 370 20.57 0.67 -34.24
N LEU A 371 21.27 -0.46 -34.08
CA LEU A 371 22.65 -0.62 -34.50
C LEU A 371 22.78 -1.58 -35.68
N SER A 372 23.59 -1.18 -36.65
CA SER A 372 24.15 -2.04 -37.68
C SER A 372 25.65 -2.23 -37.43
N VAL A 373 26.33 -3.01 -38.29
CA VAL A 373 27.79 -3.23 -38.19
C VAL A 373 28.57 -1.92 -38.33
N GLU A 374 28.07 -1.00 -39.15
CA GLU A 374 28.79 0.23 -39.52
C GLU A 374 28.20 1.49 -38.90
N ASN A 375 26.89 1.51 -38.59
CA ASN A 375 26.17 2.73 -38.23
C ASN A 375 25.20 2.55 -37.07
N VAL A 376 24.95 3.63 -36.33
CA VAL A 376 23.73 3.83 -35.55
C VAL A 376 22.68 4.48 -36.45
N ILE A 377 21.45 3.95 -36.41
CA ILE A 377 20.39 4.29 -37.35
C ILE A 377 19.18 4.80 -36.56
N LEU A 378 18.74 6.01 -36.85
CA LEU A 378 17.43 6.53 -36.42
C LEU A 378 16.45 6.29 -37.56
N GLU A 379 15.27 5.80 -37.20
CA GLU A 379 14.20 5.60 -38.16
C GLU A 379 13.56 6.93 -38.57
N LYS A 380 12.62 6.87 -39.52
CA LYS A 380 12.06 8.05 -40.18
C LYS A 380 11.49 9.08 -39.21
N GLU A 381 10.68 8.66 -38.24
CA GLU A 381 9.99 9.59 -37.34
C GLU A 381 10.97 10.26 -36.36
N ASP A 382 11.88 9.49 -35.75
CA ASP A 382 12.92 10.02 -34.87
C ASP A 382 13.89 10.94 -35.61
N THR A 383 14.22 10.61 -36.87
CA THR A 383 15.07 11.45 -37.73
C THR A 383 14.41 12.82 -37.94
N LYS A 384 13.15 12.83 -38.36
CA LYS A 384 12.41 14.09 -38.57
C LYS A 384 12.29 14.89 -37.27
N GLY A 385 11.96 14.26 -36.15
CA GLY A 385 11.89 14.92 -34.85
C GLY A 385 13.20 15.59 -34.47
N LEU A 386 14.32 14.86 -34.59
CA LEU A 386 15.65 15.39 -34.26
C LEU A 386 16.07 16.53 -35.18
N LEU A 387 15.83 16.42 -36.49
CA LEU A 387 16.15 17.48 -37.45
C LEU A 387 15.44 18.80 -37.12
N VAL A 388 14.15 18.74 -36.78
CA VAL A 388 13.35 19.92 -36.43
C VAL A 388 13.85 20.58 -35.14
N ASN A 389 14.25 19.80 -34.14
CA ASN A 389 14.85 20.32 -32.90
C ASN A 389 16.16 21.08 -33.19
N LEU A 390 16.90 20.68 -34.24
CA LEU A 390 18.19 21.24 -34.60
C LEU A 390 18.13 22.34 -35.67
N GLY A 391 16.91 22.72 -36.10
CA GLY A 391 16.70 23.80 -37.08
C GLY A 391 16.80 23.38 -38.55
N PHE A 392 16.78 22.08 -38.85
CA PHE A 392 16.74 21.56 -40.21
C PHE A 392 15.30 21.32 -40.70
N ASP A 393 15.11 21.31 -42.02
CA ASP A 393 13.84 20.91 -42.64
C ASP A 393 13.59 19.40 -42.47
N ILE A 394 12.32 19.00 -42.34
CA ILE A 394 11.92 17.60 -42.13
C ILE A 394 12.28 16.66 -43.30
N ASP A 395 12.43 17.21 -44.50
CA ASP A 395 12.75 16.47 -45.72
C ASP A 395 14.24 16.67 -46.13
N PHE A 396 15.08 17.07 -45.18
CA PHE A 396 16.52 17.24 -45.40
C PHE A 396 17.18 15.90 -45.76
N GLU A 397 18.00 15.93 -46.82
CA GLU A 397 18.78 14.78 -47.29
C GLU A 397 20.24 15.20 -47.51
N GLY A 398 21.18 14.32 -47.17
CA GLY A 398 22.62 14.57 -47.31
C GLY A 398 23.39 14.66 -45.99
N GLU A 399 24.61 15.20 -46.06
CA GLU A 399 25.51 15.31 -44.90
C GLU A 399 25.10 16.45 -43.98
N ILE A 400 25.03 16.19 -42.67
CA ILE A 400 24.68 17.22 -41.69
C ILE A 400 25.89 18.13 -41.44
N GLN A 401 25.75 19.42 -41.77
CA GLN A 401 26.76 20.44 -41.47
C GLN A 401 26.17 21.52 -40.55
N ILE A 402 26.68 21.58 -39.32
CA ILE A 402 26.25 22.58 -38.33
C ILE A 402 27.25 23.74 -38.33
N ASN A 403 26.86 24.87 -38.92
CA ASN A 403 27.61 26.13 -38.92
C ASN A 403 27.41 26.90 -37.60
N TYR A 404 27.78 26.30 -36.47
CA TYR A 404 27.77 26.98 -35.18
C TYR A 404 29.19 27.18 -34.64
N LYS A 405 29.56 28.44 -34.37
CA LYS A 405 30.79 28.76 -33.64
C LYS A 405 30.54 28.56 -32.15
N PHE A 406 30.84 27.37 -31.63
CA PHE A 406 30.92 27.18 -30.19
C PHE A 406 32.01 28.12 -29.64
N LYS A 407 31.60 29.12 -28.85
CA LYS A 407 32.57 29.96 -28.11
C LYS A 407 33.36 29.04 -27.17
N LYS A 408 34.67 29.26 -27.05
CA LYS A 408 35.57 28.41 -26.27
C LYS A 408 35.08 28.29 -24.82
N ARG A 409 35.45 27.17 -24.21
CA ARG A 409 35.17 26.75 -22.83
C ARG A 409 35.55 27.79 -21.75
N GLU A 410 36.31 28.83 -22.08
CA GLU A 410 36.89 29.78 -21.12
C GLU A 410 36.06 31.07 -20.96
N ASP A 411 35.15 31.39 -21.90
CA ASP A 411 34.39 32.66 -21.89
C ASP A 411 33.02 32.57 -21.18
N LEU A 412 32.66 31.41 -20.61
CA LEU A 412 31.34 31.12 -20.00
C LEU A 412 31.39 30.79 -18.50
N PHE A 413 32.59 30.73 -17.91
CA PHE A 413 32.78 30.44 -16.48
C PHE A 413 33.35 31.67 -15.77
N ASP A 414 32.49 32.62 -15.42
CA ASP A 414 32.73 33.43 -14.23
C ASP A 414 32.10 32.69 -13.04
N GLU A 415 32.98 32.24 -12.14
CA GLU A 415 32.75 31.70 -10.79
C GLU A 415 31.96 30.37 -10.63
N GLU A 416 32.38 29.59 -9.63
CA GLU A 416 31.95 28.22 -9.25
C GLU A 416 30.50 27.84 -9.64
N VAL A 417 30.33 27.10 -10.74
CA VAL A 417 29.02 26.68 -11.27
C VAL A 417 28.63 25.29 -10.79
N ASP A 418 27.46 25.20 -10.16
CA ASP A 418 26.77 23.99 -9.71
C ASP A 418 26.31 23.13 -10.93
N LEU A 419 26.56 21.81 -10.90
CA LEU A 419 26.32 20.86 -12.00
C LEU A 419 24.85 20.78 -12.47
N LYS A 420 23.90 21.34 -11.70
CA LYS A 420 22.49 21.48 -12.11
C LYS A 420 22.26 22.53 -13.20
N LEU A 421 23.17 23.49 -13.38
CA LEU A 421 23.01 24.64 -14.28
C LEU A 421 23.41 24.36 -15.74
N GLU A 422 23.88 23.16 -16.09
CA GLU A 422 24.27 22.85 -17.49
C GLU A 422 23.07 22.45 -18.39
N GLY A 423 22.06 21.78 -17.84
CA GLY A 423 20.94 21.24 -18.64
C GLY A 423 20.07 22.34 -19.26
N ASP A 424 19.59 23.28 -18.44
CA ASP A 424 18.75 24.39 -18.90
C ASP A 424 19.45 25.23 -19.98
N LYS A 425 20.78 25.42 -19.86
CA LYS A 425 21.60 26.11 -20.87
C LYS A 425 21.63 25.37 -22.20
N ILE A 426 21.58 24.04 -22.21
CA ILE A 426 21.54 23.26 -23.45
C ILE A 426 20.18 23.42 -24.13
N LEU A 427 19.08 23.36 -23.38
CA LEU A 427 17.75 23.63 -23.94
C LEU A 427 17.63 25.07 -24.47
N GLU A 428 18.26 26.05 -23.82
CA GLU A 428 18.38 27.42 -24.34
C GLU A 428 19.11 27.45 -25.69
N ILE A 429 20.27 26.78 -25.80
CA ILE A 429 21.01 26.64 -27.07
C ILE A 429 20.15 25.98 -28.15
N ILE A 430 19.39 24.93 -27.80
CA ILE A 430 18.48 24.26 -28.73
C ILE A 430 17.37 25.22 -29.21
N ASN A 431 16.83 26.05 -28.33
CA ASN A 431 15.84 27.07 -28.71
C ASN A 431 16.43 28.21 -29.56
N GLU A 432 17.73 28.49 -29.47
CA GLU A 432 18.40 29.46 -30.35
C GLU A 432 18.59 28.92 -31.78
N ILE A 433 18.78 27.60 -31.94
CA ILE A 433 18.98 26.96 -33.26
C ILE A 433 17.69 26.47 -33.89
N SER A 434 16.71 26.06 -33.08
CA SER A 434 15.46 25.52 -33.60
C SER A 434 14.62 26.64 -34.20
N LYS A 435 13.90 26.31 -35.27
CA LYS A 435 12.86 27.19 -35.83
C LYS A 435 11.67 27.35 -34.87
N PHE A 436 11.45 26.36 -34.01
CA PHE A 436 10.28 26.28 -33.13
C PHE A 436 10.69 26.27 -31.66
N LYS A 437 9.79 26.73 -30.79
CA LYS A 437 10.03 26.69 -29.35
C LYS A 437 10.01 25.24 -28.85
N ILE A 438 11.11 24.79 -28.25
CA ILE A 438 11.27 23.48 -27.63
C ILE A 438 11.13 23.65 -26.11
N LYS A 439 10.15 22.99 -25.51
CA LYS A 439 9.96 22.97 -24.05
C LYS A 439 10.68 21.79 -23.40
N ASP A 440 10.84 21.85 -22.07
CA ASP A 440 11.45 20.78 -21.30
C ASP A 440 10.57 19.52 -21.26
N LYS A 441 11.02 18.41 -21.85
CA LYS A 441 10.35 17.10 -21.80
C LYS A 441 10.60 16.37 -20.47
N ALA A 442 11.66 16.72 -19.74
CA ALA A 442 12.10 16.02 -18.54
C ALA A 442 11.26 16.40 -17.32
N GLY A 443 11.13 17.70 -17.03
CA GLY A 443 10.52 18.17 -15.78
C GLY A 443 11.23 17.59 -14.55
N GLU A 444 10.45 17.27 -13.51
CA GLU A 444 10.97 16.63 -12.31
C GLU A 444 10.84 15.10 -12.35
N PHE A 445 11.90 14.42 -11.89
CA PHE A 445 11.86 13.00 -11.58
C PHE A 445 11.63 12.78 -10.08
N VAL A 446 10.98 11.68 -9.76
CA VAL A 446 10.61 11.32 -8.39
C VAL A 446 11.29 10.02 -7.98
N GLY A 447 12.08 10.11 -6.91
CA GLY A 447 12.66 8.95 -6.26
C GLY A 447 11.59 8.04 -5.67
N SER A 448 11.76 6.74 -5.83
CA SER A 448 10.83 5.76 -5.26
C SER A 448 11.51 4.44 -4.91
N ARG A 449 10.83 3.66 -4.06
CA ARG A 449 11.19 2.27 -3.77
C ARG A 449 9.94 1.43 -3.50
N MET A 450 10.12 0.12 -3.53
CA MET A 450 9.07 -0.81 -3.15
C MET A 450 8.80 -0.74 -1.63
N GLY A 451 7.52 -0.52 -1.32
CA GLY A 451 6.89 -0.61 -0.01
C GLY A 451 6.37 -2.02 0.25
N ARG A 452 5.12 -2.16 0.70
CA ARG A 452 4.46 -3.46 0.86
C ARG A 452 4.00 -4.02 -0.51
N PRO A 453 4.21 -5.32 -0.79
CA PRO A 453 3.60 -5.96 -1.95
C PRO A 453 2.08 -6.06 -1.77
N GLU A 454 1.39 -6.30 -2.88
CA GLU A 454 -0.04 -6.56 -2.95
C GLU A 454 -0.46 -7.85 -2.22
N LYS A 455 -1.68 -7.88 -1.71
CA LYS A 455 -2.21 -8.97 -0.89
C LYS A 455 -3.68 -9.21 -1.20
N ALA A 456 -4.04 -10.48 -1.34
CA ALA A 456 -5.43 -10.97 -1.35
C ALA A 456 -5.40 -12.40 -0.79
N LYS A 457 -5.92 -12.63 0.44
CA LYS A 457 -5.97 -13.96 1.06
C LYS A 457 -6.88 -14.06 2.27
N ILE A 458 -7.29 -15.28 2.62
CA ILE A 458 -8.07 -15.53 3.84
C ILE A 458 -7.27 -15.19 5.11
N ARG A 459 -7.90 -14.50 6.07
CA ARG A 459 -7.29 -14.17 7.36
C ARG A 459 -7.22 -15.42 8.24
N LYS A 460 -6.00 -15.88 8.54
CA LYS A 460 -5.75 -17.04 9.41
C LYS A 460 -5.19 -16.59 10.76
N LEU A 461 -5.93 -16.82 11.85
CA LEU A 461 -5.39 -16.66 13.21
C LEU A 461 -4.27 -17.67 13.49
N THR A 462 -3.48 -17.43 14.54
CA THR A 462 -2.43 -18.36 14.98
C THR A 462 -3.01 -19.76 15.27
N GLY A 463 -2.56 -20.75 14.50
CA GLY A 463 -3.06 -22.13 14.56
C GLY A 463 -4.22 -22.41 13.59
N SER A 464 -4.66 -21.41 12.82
CA SER A 464 -5.70 -21.49 11.79
C SER A 464 -6.97 -22.22 12.26
N PRO A 465 -7.59 -21.79 13.37
CA PRO A 465 -8.79 -22.43 13.88
C PRO A 465 -9.94 -22.32 12.88
N SER A 466 -10.72 -23.39 12.75
CA SER A 466 -12.03 -23.38 12.08
C SER A 466 -13.18 -23.14 13.06
N ILE A 467 -12.90 -23.20 14.37
CA ILE A 467 -13.91 -23.00 15.43
C ILE A 467 -13.31 -22.35 16.68
N ILE A 468 -14.10 -21.47 17.31
CA ILE A 468 -13.84 -20.96 18.66
C ILE A 468 -14.33 -21.98 19.69
N PHE A 469 -13.59 -23.08 19.82
CA PHE A 469 -13.84 -24.13 20.80
C PHE A 469 -12.52 -24.56 21.47
N PRO A 470 -12.42 -24.55 22.81
CA PRO A 470 -11.19 -24.90 23.50
C PRO A 470 -10.96 -26.41 23.47
N VAL A 471 -9.81 -26.85 22.94
CA VAL A 471 -9.40 -28.27 22.87
C VAL A 471 -8.24 -28.63 23.80
N GLY A 472 -7.74 -27.68 24.59
CA GLY A 472 -6.72 -27.91 25.61
C GLY A 472 -5.44 -28.54 25.05
N GLU A 473 -4.81 -29.40 25.84
CA GLU A 473 -3.67 -30.25 25.43
C GLU A 473 -4.13 -31.51 24.69
N GLU A 474 -5.38 -31.91 24.89
CA GLU A 474 -6.01 -33.09 24.34
C GLU A 474 -6.17 -33.01 22.81
N GLY A 475 -6.24 -31.80 22.24
CA GLY A 475 -6.17 -31.58 20.80
C GLY A 475 -4.78 -31.70 20.17
N GLY A 476 -3.77 -32.07 20.95
CA GLY A 476 -2.40 -32.29 20.46
C GLY A 476 -1.75 -31.03 19.87
N ARG A 477 -0.67 -31.20 19.10
CA ARG A 477 0.11 -30.08 18.54
C ARG A 477 -0.73 -29.18 17.62
N LEU A 478 -1.62 -29.80 16.82
CA LEU A 478 -2.43 -29.13 15.80
C LEU A 478 -3.74 -28.54 16.35
N ARG A 479 -4.03 -28.69 17.66
CA ARG A 479 -5.28 -28.25 18.28
C ARG A 479 -6.49 -28.88 17.59
N SER A 480 -6.41 -30.17 17.29
CA SER A 480 -7.41 -30.93 16.56
C SER A 480 -8.58 -31.34 17.45
N VAL A 481 -9.79 -30.95 17.06
CA VAL A 481 -11.05 -31.41 17.66
C VAL A 481 -11.20 -32.92 17.43
N ASN A 482 -10.83 -33.43 16.25
CA ASN A 482 -10.89 -34.86 15.95
C ASN A 482 -10.01 -35.69 16.89
N GLU A 483 -8.81 -35.18 17.22
CA GLU A 483 -7.88 -35.85 18.14
C GLU A 483 -8.45 -35.88 19.57
N ALA A 484 -8.93 -34.73 20.04
CA ALA A 484 -9.58 -34.61 21.35
C ALA A 484 -10.81 -35.52 21.47
N ALA A 485 -11.65 -35.59 20.43
CA ALA A 485 -12.87 -36.40 20.43
C ALA A 485 -12.61 -37.91 20.26
N ASN A 486 -11.78 -38.31 19.28
CA ASN A 486 -11.69 -39.73 18.88
C ASN A 486 -10.55 -40.48 19.57
N LYS A 487 -9.45 -39.81 19.94
CA LYS A 487 -8.32 -40.47 20.63
C LYS A 487 -8.42 -40.35 22.14
N VAL A 488 -8.70 -39.14 22.64
CA VAL A 488 -8.74 -38.87 24.09
C VAL A 488 -10.15 -39.06 24.66
N GLY A 489 -11.19 -38.71 23.89
CA GLY A 489 -12.59 -38.81 24.29
C GLY A 489 -13.09 -37.65 25.16
N SER A 490 -12.19 -36.82 25.69
CA SER A 490 -12.56 -35.72 26.59
C SER A 490 -11.63 -34.53 26.44
N VAL A 491 -12.09 -33.36 26.88
CA VAL A 491 -11.29 -32.13 26.95
C VAL A 491 -11.42 -31.52 28.34
N LYS A 492 -10.30 -31.04 28.89
CA LYS A 492 -10.28 -30.28 30.15
C LYS A 492 -10.09 -28.80 29.86
N GLY A 493 -10.95 -27.95 30.41
CA GLY A 493 -10.93 -26.52 30.14
C GLY A 493 -12.02 -25.75 30.88
N GLU A 494 -12.11 -24.45 30.59
CA GLU A 494 -13.20 -23.59 31.05
C GLU A 494 -14.32 -23.59 30.02
N PHE A 495 -15.51 -24.03 30.44
CA PHE A 495 -16.68 -24.16 29.58
C PHE A 495 -17.90 -23.46 30.17
N PRO A 496 -18.82 -22.94 29.34
CA PRO A 496 -20.08 -22.39 29.80
C PRO A 496 -20.87 -23.42 30.62
N PHE A 497 -21.51 -22.95 31.68
CA PHE A 497 -22.26 -23.78 32.61
C PHE A 497 -23.76 -23.62 32.39
N ASN A 498 -24.39 -24.62 31.74
CA ASN A 498 -25.83 -24.67 31.52
C ASN A 498 -26.38 -26.04 31.96
N TYR A 499 -27.68 -26.08 32.22
CA TYR A 499 -28.39 -27.29 32.63
C TYR A 499 -29.64 -27.51 31.77
N CYS A 500 -29.84 -28.73 31.29
CA CYS A 500 -31.05 -29.12 30.57
C CYS A 500 -32.02 -29.80 31.53
N LYS A 501 -33.20 -29.21 31.75
CA LYS A 501 -34.25 -29.79 32.60
C LYS A 501 -34.83 -31.09 32.04
N LYS A 502 -34.98 -31.21 30.71
CA LYS A 502 -35.59 -32.39 30.07
C LYS A 502 -34.68 -33.62 30.04
N CYS A 503 -33.37 -33.41 29.91
CA CYS A 503 -32.37 -34.50 29.93
C CYS A 503 -31.67 -34.64 31.29
N GLU A 504 -32.05 -33.79 32.25
CA GLU A 504 -31.49 -33.75 33.61
C GLU A 504 -29.96 -33.76 33.66
N ARG A 505 -29.31 -32.98 32.77
CA ARG A 505 -27.85 -32.98 32.64
C ARG A 505 -27.25 -31.60 32.44
N GLU A 506 -25.99 -31.46 32.85
CA GLU A 506 -25.14 -30.33 32.51
C GLU A 506 -24.81 -30.35 31.01
N THR A 507 -24.75 -29.17 30.38
CA THR A 507 -24.33 -29.00 28.99
C THR A 507 -23.62 -27.65 28.82
N ILE A 508 -22.76 -27.57 27.81
CA ILE A 508 -22.00 -26.36 27.44
C ILE A 508 -22.75 -25.47 26.46
N TYR A 509 -23.90 -25.91 25.94
CA TYR A 509 -24.70 -25.17 24.96
C TYR A 509 -25.97 -24.57 25.56
N ARG A 510 -26.49 -23.53 24.90
CA ARG A 510 -27.75 -22.85 25.27
C ARG A 510 -29.02 -23.59 24.83
N LYS A 511 -28.85 -24.56 23.93
CA LYS A 511 -29.86 -25.55 23.53
C LYS A 511 -29.23 -26.91 23.70
N CYS A 512 -29.96 -27.83 24.33
CA CYS A 512 -29.47 -29.18 24.58
C CYS A 512 -29.24 -29.91 23.27
N GLU A 513 -28.05 -30.49 23.09
CA GLU A 513 -27.67 -31.23 21.89
C GLU A 513 -28.36 -32.59 21.74
N ASN A 514 -29.12 -33.04 22.75
CA ASN A 514 -29.92 -34.28 22.68
C ASN A 514 -31.39 -34.03 22.38
N CYS A 515 -32.00 -33.05 23.03
CA CYS A 515 -33.45 -32.84 23.01
C CYS A 515 -33.88 -31.49 22.44
N GLU A 516 -32.92 -30.63 22.08
CA GLU A 516 -33.07 -29.31 21.45
C GLU A 516 -33.79 -28.24 22.28
N GLU A 517 -34.24 -28.57 23.50
CA GLU A 517 -34.82 -27.63 24.43
C GLU A 517 -33.80 -26.57 24.89
N LYS A 518 -34.31 -25.38 25.20
CA LYS A 518 -33.52 -24.29 25.78
C LYS A 518 -33.03 -24.69 27.18
N THR A 519 -31.75 -24.46 27.43
CA THR A 519 -31.11 -24.79 28.70
C THR A 519 -31.15 -23.59 29.66
N GLU A 520 -31.03 -23.87 30.95
CA GLU A 520 -30.93 -22.84 31.98
C GLU A 520 -29.48 -22.53 32.28
N LYS A 521 -29.15 -21.24 32.35
CA LYS A 521 -27.82 -20.79 32.75
C LYS A 521 -27.64 -21.04 34.23
N LYS A 522 -26.51 -21.64 34.59
CA LYS A 522 -26.11 -21.83 35.98
C LYS A 522 -24.89 -20.97 36.29
N TYR A 523 -24.73 -20.60 37.55
CA TYR A 523 -23.61 -19.78 38.00
C TYR A 523 -22.75 -20.58 38.97
N TYR A 524 -21.44 -20.34 38.93
CA TYR A 524 -20.45 -21.05 39.72
C TYR A 524 -19.61 -20.06 40.51
N CYS A 525 -19.43 -20.32 41.80
CA CYS A 525 -18.51 -19.57 42.64
C CYS A 525 -17.14 -20.26 42.64
N ARG A 526 -16.12 -19.58 42.12
CA ARG A 526 -14.74 -20.10 42.05
C ARG A 526 -14.09 -20.30 43.42
N MET A 527 -14.51 -19.52 44.42
CA MET A 527 -13.98 -19.60 45.79
C MET A 527 -14.63 -20.73 46.59
N CYS A 528 -15.97 -20.82 46.55
CA CYS A 528 -16.71 -21.90 47.22
C CYS A 528 -16.63 -23.24 46.48
N SER A 529 -16.17 -23.23 45.22
CA SER A 529 -16.19 -24.39 44.33
C SER A 529 -17.57 -25.05 44.20
N GLY A 530 -18.63 -24.23 44.08
CA GLY A 530 -20.02 -24.71 44.08
C GLY A 530 -20.94 -23.87 43.18
N GLU A 531 -22.09 -24.46 42.83
CA GLU A 531 -23.18 -23.78 42.11
C GLU A 531 -23.83 -22.72 43.02
N VAL A 532 -24.20 -21.58 42.44
CA VAL A 532 -24.87 -20.47 43.13
C VAL A 532 -25.99 -19.89 42.27
N GLU A 533 -26.97 -19.24 42.90
CA GLU A 533 -28.01 -18.48 42.22
C GLU A 533 -27.52 -17.05 41.97
N GLY A 534 -27.00 -16.79 40.77
CA GLY A 534 -26.42 -15.49 40.44
C GLY A 534 -25.07 -15.30 41.13
N LYS A 535 -24.99 -14.47 42.17
CA LYS A 535 -23.75 -14.19 42.91
C LYS A 535 -23.72 -14.94 44.25
N CYS A 536 -22.57 -15.48 44.60
CA CYS A 536 -22.33 -16.05 45.93
C CYS A 536 -22.49 -14.97 47.03
N SER A 537 -23.27 -15.26 48.07
CA SER A 537 -23.47 -14.35 49.21
C SER A 537 -22.20 -14.03 49.99
N ALA A 538 -21.21 -14.92 49.99
CA ALA A 538 -19.97 -14.75 50.75
C ALA A 538 -18.85 -14.03 49.98
N HIS A 539 -18.86 -14.09 48.64
CA HIS A 539 -17.74 -13.60 47.81
C HIS A 539 -18.18 -12.62 46.72
N GLU A 540 -19.49 -12.42 46.53
CA GLU A 540 -20.09 -11.66 45.43
C GLU A 540 -19.68 -12.11 44.02
N ILE A 541 -19.12 -13.31 43.90
CA ILE A 541 -18.68 -13.92 42.64
C ILE A 541 -19.74 -14.89 42.14
N GLY A 542 -20.07 -14.77 40.85
CA GLY A 542 -21.00 -15.64 40.15
C GLY A 542 -20.70 -15.67 38.66
N VAL A 543 -19.94 -16.66 38.20
CA VAL A 543 -19.56 -16.77 36.78
C VAL A 543 -20.35 -17.85 36.06
N ASN A 544 -20.68 -17.64 34.79
CA ASN A 544 -21.46 -18.61 33.99
C ASN A 544 -20.58 -19.69 33.33
N TYR A 545 -19.41 -19.97 33.89
CA TYR A 545 -18.51 -20.99 33.36
C TYR A 545 -17.77 -21.70 34.48
N LYS A 546 -17.36 -22.93 34.20
CA LYS A 546 -16.73 -23.83 35.15
C LYS A 546 -15.53 -24.49 34.51
N TYR A 547 -14.43 -24.58 35.26
CA TYR A 547 -13.30 -25.41 34.87
C TYR A 547 -13.67 -26.87 35.12
N GLY A 548 -13.61 -27.70 34.08
CA GLY A 548 -14.04 -29.09 34.17
C GLY A 548 -13.58 -29.93 33.01
N ARG A 549 -13.91 -31.23 33.06
CA ARG A 549 -13.73 -32.17 31.95
C ARG A 549 -15.08 -32.38 31.28
N ILE A 550 -15.12 -32.25 29.96
CA ILE A 550 -16.30 -32.54 29.14
C ILE A 550 -16.08 -33.79 28.29
N ASP A 551 -17.15 -34.51 27.98
CA ASP A 551 -17.15 -35.61 27.01
C ASP A 551 -17.17 -35.04 25.58
N MET A 552 -15.97 -34.82 25.04
CA MET A 552 -15.81 -34.24 23.71
C MET A 552 -16.32 -35.16 22.62
N LYS A 553 -16.24 -36.49 22.82
CA LYS A 553 -16.73 -37.47 21.85
C LYS A 553 -18.25 -37.36 21.69
N HIS A 554 -18.98 -37.25 22.80
CA HIS A 554 -20.42 -37.03 22.79
C HIS A 554 -20.82 -35.78 21.99
N TYR A 555 -20.21 -34.63 22.26
CA TYR A 555 -20.51 -33.39 21.51
C TYR A 555 -20.15 -33.50 20.02
N PHE A 556 -19.04 -34.16 19.70
CA PHE A 556 -18.59 -34.36 18.32
C PHE A 556 -19.53 -35.29 17.53
N ASP A 557 -19.93 -36.42 18.11
CA ASP A 557 -20.85 -37.36 17.49
C ASP A 557 -22.25 -36.74 17.32
N LYS A 558 -22.74 -35.98 18.32
CA LYS A 558 -24.02 -35.24 18.20
C LYS A 558 -23.99 -34.17 17.12
N ALA A 559 -22.87 -33.46 16.99
CA ALA A 559 -22.71 -32.49 15.90
C ALA A 559 -22.71 -33.16 14.52
N ARG A 560 -22.06 -34.32 14.37
CA ARG A 560 -22.12 -35.13 13.13
C ARG A 560 -23.54 -35.58 12.81
N GLU A 561 -24.24 -36.14 13.81
CA GLU A 561 -25.63 -36.59 13.66
C GLU A 561 -26.55 -35.44 13.25
N LYS A 562 -26.41 -34.26 13.87
CA LYS A 562 -27.17 -33.07 13.52
C LYS A 562 -26.95 -32.63 12.06
N LEU A 563 -25.75 -32.84 11.52
CA LEU A 563 -25.42 -32.54 10.13
C LEU A 563 -25.78 -33.67 9.15
N GLY A 564 -26.23 -34.82 9.64
CA GLY A 564 -26.52 -36.00 8.82
C GLY A 564 -25.30 -36.53 8.05
N LEU A 565 -24.08 -36.28 8.54
CA LEU A 565 -22.85 -36.68 7.85
C LEU A 565 -22.43 -38.11 8.24
N LEU A 566 -21.99 -38.88 7.26
CA LEU A 566 -21.31 -40.15 7.50
C LEU A 566 -19.91 -39.91 8.08
N LYS A 567 -19.37 -40.89 8.79
CA LYS A 567 -18.01 -40.79 9.36
C LYS A 567 -16.93 -40.54 8.31
N VAL A 568 -17.12 -41.04 7.09
CA VAL A 568 -16.19 -40.87 5.96
C VAL A 568 -16.26 -39.46 5.36
N GLU A 569 -17.37 -38.75 5.54
CA GLU A 569 -17.56 -37.38 5.06
C GLU A 569 -17.04 -36.33 6.06
N MET A 570 -16.64 -36.77 7.26
CA MET A 570 -16.11 -35.87 8.28
C MET A 570 -14.72 -35.35 7.88
N PRO A 571 -14.46 -34.03 8.02
CA PRO A 571 -13.14 -33.49 7.77
C PRO A 571 -12.08 -34.17 8.64
N GLN A 572 -10.94 -34.52 8.04
CA GLN A 572 -9.84 -35.19 8.73
C GLN A 572 -9.23 -34.34 9.85
N LEU A 573 -9.27 -33.01 9.69
CA LEU A 573 -8.70 -32.07 10.63
C LEU A 573 -9.61 -30.86 10.84
N ILE A 574 -10.19 -30.77 12.03
CA ILE A 574 -10.93 -29.61 12.51
C ILE A 574 -10.11 -28.96 13.60
N LYS A 575 -9.68 -27.70 13.39
CA LYS A 575 -8.80 -27.00 14.32
C LYS A 575 -9.61 -26.11 15.28
N GLY A 576 -9.43 -26.30 16.58
CA GLY A 576 -9.97 -25.44 17.64
C GLY A 576 -8.93 -24.46 18.19
N VAL A 577 -9.26 -23.83 19.32
CA VAL A 577 -8.36 -22.95 20.08
C VAL A 577 -7.81 -23.68 21.30
N ARG A 578 -6.66 -23.23 21.85
CA ARG A 578 -6.12 -23.84 23.09
C ARG A 578 -7.00 -23.56 24.30
N GLY A 579 -7.53 -22.35 24.35
CA GLY A 579 -8.43 -21.83 25.38
C GLY A 579 -9.17 -20.62 24.81
N THR A 580 -10.31 -20.30 25.40
CA THR A 580 -11.04 -19.05 25.11
C THR A 580 -10.41 -17.89 25.88
N SER A 581 -10.42 -16.70 25.27
CA SER A 581 -9.92 -15.45 25.87
C SER A 581 -11.03 -14.46 26.23
N SER A 582 -12.28 -14.83 25.98
CA SER A 582 -13.45 -14.02 26.30
C SER A 582 -13.83 -14.10 27.77
N GLU A 583 -14.46 -13.05 28.29
CA GLU A 583 -14.79 -12.87 29.72
C GLU A 583 -15.53 -14.07 30.33
N ASN A 584 -16.53 -14.57 29.59
CA ASN A 584 -17.43 -15.62 30.03
C ASN A 584 -17.09 -16.98 29.40
N HIS A 585 -15.96 -17.07 28.69
CA HIS A 585 -15.53 -18.27 27.97
C HIS A 585 -16.62 -18.84 27.05
N ASP A 586 -17.43 -17.97 26.43
CA ASP A 586 -18.41 -18.39 25.42
C ASP A 586 -17.71 -19.10 24.25
N ILE A 587 -18.36 -20.14 23.72
CA ILE A 587 -17.83 -21.02 22.67
C ILE A 587 -18.79 -21.10 21.48
N GLU A 588 -18.27 -21.50 20.33
CA GLU A 588 -19.08 -21.92 19.19
C GLU A 588 -19.58 -23.36 19.30
N ASN A 589 -20.66 -23.68 18.58
CA ASN A 589 -21.12 -25.04 18.43
C ASN A 589 -20.21 -25.81 17.45
N VAL A 590 -19.86 -27.06 17.79
CA VAL A 590 -18.96 -27.92 16.99
C VAL A 590 -19.43 -28.09 15.54
N VAL A 591 -20.74 -28.04 15.29
CA VAL A 591 -21.34 -28.04 13.94
C VAL A 591 -20.71 -26.96 13.04
N LYS A 592 -20.53 -25.73 13.55
CA LYS A 592 -19.93 -24.63 12.77
C LYS A 592 -18.49 -24.97 12.36
N GLY A 593 -17.72 -25.58 13.27
CA GLY A 593 -16.35 -26.00 13.01
C GLY A 593 -16.23 -27.09 11.96
N ILE A 594 -17.11 -28.10 12.01
CA ILE A 594 -17.18 -29.17 11.00
C ILE A 594 -17.45 -28.58 9.62
N LEU A 595 -18.48 -27.74 9.50
CA LEU A 595 -18.85 -27.14 8.22
C LEU A 595 -17.76 -26.20 7.68
N ARG A 596 -17.16 -25.34 8.52
CA ARG A 596 -16.04 -24.49 8.06
C ARG A 596 -14.87 -25.33 7.56
N SER A 597 -14.48 -26.39 8.27
CA SER A 597 -13.39 -27.27 7.82
C SER A 597 -13.73 -28.04 6.55
N LYS A 598 -15.01 -28.42 6.34
CA LYS A 598 -15.48 -29.07 5.09
C LYS A 598 -15.24 -28.18 3.85
N TYR A 599 -15.37 -26.86 4.01
CA TYR A 599 -15.16 -25.88 2.94
C TYR A 599 -13.79 -25.16 3.02
N ASN A 600 -12.83 -25.69 3.78
CA ASN A 600 -11.49 -25.12 3.97
C ASN A 600 -11.49 -23.65 4.50
N LEU A 601 -12.45 -23.31 5.36
CA LEU A 601 -12.60 -21.97 5.93
C LEU A 601 -12.00 -21.89 7.35
N CYS A 602 -11.49 -20.71 7.69
CA CYS A 602 -10.97 -20.38 9.01
C CYS A 602 -11.87 -19.32 9.69
N VAL A 603 -11.98 -19.41 11.01
CA VAL A 603 -12.74 -18.44 11.81
C VAL A 603 -11.82 -17.39 12.41
N ASN A 604 -12.28 -16.14 12.46
CA ASN A 604 -11.61 -15.06 13.17
C ASN A 604 -12.07 -14.96 14.63
N LYS A 605 -11.46 -14.06 15.42
CA LYS A 605 -11.64 -13.94 16.88
C LYS A 605 -13.08 -13.65 17.33
N ASP A 606 -13.92 -13.17 16.42
CA ASP A 606 -15.28 -12.73 16.66
C ASP A 606 -16.35 -13.64 16.04
N GLY A 607 -15.93 -14.77 15.44
CA GLY A 607 -16.81 -15.75 14.78
C GLY A 607 -16.96 -15.55 13.27
N THR A 608 -16.48 -14.43 12.70
CA THR A 608 -16.60 -14.12 11.27
C THR A 608 -15.53 -14.81 10.42
N ILE A 609 -15.77 -14.93 9.12
CA ILE A 609 -14.78 -15.37 8.13
C ILE A 609 -14.34 -14.14 7.33
N ARG A 610 -13.03 -13.91 7.21
CA ARG A 610 -12.48 -12.69 6.60
C ARG A 610 -11.48 -12.96 5.50
N TYR A 611 -11.52 -12.12 4.48
CA TYR A 611 -10.59 -12.11 3.37
C TYR A 611 -9.85 -10.76 3.34
N ASP A 612 -8.54 -10.77 3.59
CA ASP A 612 -7.69 -9.57 3.66
C ASP A 612 -7.20 -9.20 2.27
N MET A 613 -7.33 -7.92 1.89
CA MET A 613 -6.85 -7.40 0.62
C MET A 613 -6.20 -6.02 0.75
N THR A 614 -5.28 -5.70 -0.16
CA THR A 614 -4.76 -4.34 -0.35
C THR A 614 -5.82 -3.43 -0.95
N GLU A 615 -5.93 -2.18 -0.50
CA GLU A 615 -6.93 -1.24 -1.02
C GLU A 615 -6.53 -0.65 -2.37
N VAL A 616 -7.44 -0.67 -3.35
CA VAL A 616 -7.21 -0.19 -4.73
C VAL A 616 -8.44 0.62 -5.17
N PRO A 617 -8.30 1.92 -5.48
CA PRO A 617 -9.45 2.73 -5.85
C PRO A 617 -9.82 2.50 -7.32
N LEU A 618 -11.12 2.58 -7.61
CA LEU A 618 -11.66 2.55 -8.96
C LEU A 618 -12.85 3.50 -9.05
N SER A 619 -12.81 4.43 -9.99
CA SER A 619 -13.92 5.35 -10.27
C SER A 619 -14.83 4.84 -11.37
N HIS A 620 -14.28 4.14 -12.36
CA HIS A 620 -14.99 3.74 -13.56
C HIS A 620 -14.45 2.41 -14.09
N PHE A 621 -15.28 1.60 -14.74
CA PHE A 621 -14.94 0.27 -15.25
C PHE A 621 -15.65 -0.03 -16.56
N ARG A 622 -15.12 -0.98 -17.34
CA ARG A 622 -15.84 -1.59 -18.47
C ARG A 622 -16.44 -2.93 -18.07
N PRO A 623 -17.63 -3.31 -18.56
CA PRO A 623 -18.20 -4.65 -18.33
C PRO A 623 -17.21 -5.80 -18.61
N LYS A 624 -16.42 -5.68 -19.68
CA LYS A 624 -15.42 -6.67 -20.08
C LYS A 624 -14.29 -6.83 -19.06
N GLU A 625 -13.85 -5.74 -18.45
CA GLU A 625 -12.75 -5.73 -17.45
C GLU A 625 -13.11 -6.51 -16.18
N ILE A 626 -14.40 -6.57 -15.86
CA ILE A 626 -14.89 -7.18 -14.61
C ILE A 626 -15.52 -8.56 -14.80
N GLU A 627 -15.47 -9.09 -16.03
CA GLU A 627 -16.00 -10.40 -16.44
C GLU A 627 -17.50 -10.59 -16.15
N VAL A 628 -18.32 -9.55 -16.36
CA VAL A 628 -19.78 -9.61 -16.13
C VAL A 628 -20.59 -9.12 -17.33
N SER A 629 -21.67 -9.84 -17.63
CA SER A 629 -22.55 -9.50 -18.75
C SER A 629 -23.32 -8.18 -18.54
N ILE A 630 -23.58 -7.47 -19.64
CA ILE A 630 -24.38 -6.24 -19.67
C ILE A 630 -25.76 -6.44 -19.03
N ASN A 631 -26.43 -7.56 -19.30
CA ASN A 631 -27.75 -7.84 -18.74
C ASN A 631 -27.71 -7.88 -17.20
N LYS A 632 -26.67 -8.50 -16.64
CA LYS A 632 -26.50 -8.57 -15.19
C LYS A 632 -26.21 -7.19 -14.59
N LEU A 633 -25.41 -6.36 -15.27
CA LEU A 633 -25.16 -4.98 -14.84
C LEU A 633 -26.43 -4.12 -14.88
N LYS A 634 -27.28 -4.29 -15.90
CA LYS A 634 -28.61 -3.63 -15.96
C LYS A 634 -29.50 -4.04 -14.79
N GLU A 635 -29.54 -5.32 -14.41
CA GLU A 635 -30.25 -5.78 -13.20
C GLU A 635 -29.75 -5.09 -11.93
N LEU A 636 -28.45 -4.79 -11.86
CA LEU A 636 -27.82 -4.07 -10.73
C LEU A 636 -28.05 -2.54 -10.77
N GLY A 637 -28.68 -2.03 -11.83
CA GLY A 637 -29.01 -0.62 -12.01
C GLY A 637 -27.97 0.20 -12.78
N TYR A 638 -27.12 -0.45 -13.58
CA TYR A 638 -26.22 0.19 -14.55
C TYR A 638 -26.88 0.18 -15.93
N ASN A 639 -27.61 1.26 -16.24
CA ASN A 639 -28.35 1.36 -17.50
C ASN A 639 -27.66 2.26 -18.54
N LYS A 640 -26.77 3.14 -18.08
CA LYS A 640 -26.10 4.16 -18.88
C LYS A 640 -24.62 4.19 -18.61
N ASP A 641 -23.84 4.52 -19.63
CA ASP A 641 -22.41 4.82 -19.51
C ASP A 641 -22.14 6.18 -18.86
N CYS A 642 -20.87 6.51 -18.65
CA CYS A 642 -20.44 7.78 -18.04
C CYS A 642 -20.74 9.01 -18.91
N GLU A 643 -21.06 8.83 -20.20
CA GLU A 643 -21.48 9.91 -21.10
C GLU A 643 -23.01 10.08 -21.15
N GLY A 644 -23.76 9.15 -20.53
CA GLY A 644 -25.21 9.16 -20.45
C GLY A 644 -25.93 8.39 -21.57
N ASN A 645 -25.19 7.69 -22.42
CA ASN A 645 -25.73 6.81 -23.47
C ASN A 645 -26.17 5.47 -22.86
N ASP A 646 -27.10 4.77 -23.53
CA ASP A 646 -27.57 3.48 -23.04
C ASP A 646 -26.48 2.40 -23.12
N LEU A 647 -26.40 1.54 -22.10
CA LEU A 647 -25.43 0.44 -22.05
C LEU A 647 -25.81 -0.66 -23.05
N VAL A 648 -25.04 -0.80 -24.13
CA VAL A 648 -25.24 -1.75 -25.22
C VAL A 648 -23.95 -2.50 -25.62
N ASP A 649 -22.78 -1.98 -25.25
CA ASP A 649 -21.47 -2.53 -25.59
C ASP A 649 -20.63 -2.83 -24.32
N GLU A 650 -19.82 -3.89 -24.37
CA GLU A 650 -18.98 -4.32 -23.24
C GLU A 650 -17.73 -3.44 -23.01
N ASN A 651 -17.42 -2.55 -23.96
CA ASN A 651 -16.31 -1.60 -23.91
C ASN A 651 -16.74 -0.20 -23.46
N GLN A 652 -18.04 0.04 -23.26
CA GLN A 652 -18.53 1.29 -22.66
C GLN A 652 -18.02 1.41 -21.23
N ILE A 653 -17.64 2.64 -20.86
CA ILE A 653 -17.13 2.96 -19.54
C ILE A 653 -18.31 3.33 -18.62
N LEU A 654 -18.43 2.63 -17.51
CA LEU A 654 -19.46 2.83 -16.49
C LEU A 654 -18.84 3.48 -15.25
N GLU A 655 -19.57 4.42 -14.64
CA GLU A 655 -19.19 5.03 -13.36
C GLU A 655 -19.54 4.09 -12.19
N LEU A 656 -18.54 3.72 -11.39
CA LEU A 656 -18.70 2.77 -10.28
C LEU A 656 -19.51 3.36 -9.13
N LYS A 657 -20.58 2.69 -8.72
CA LYS A 657 -21.40 3.16 -7.60
C LYS A 657 -20.64 3.04 -6.26
N PRO A 658 -20.91 3.93 -5.28
CA PRO A 658 -20.09 4.05 -4.06
C PRO A 658 -19.94 2.80 -3.18
N HIS A 659 -20.91 1.87 -3.23
CA HIS A 659 -20.90 0.65 -2.43
C HIS A 659 -20.46 -0.59 -3.21
N ASP A 660 -20.23 -0.46 -4.51
CA ASP A 660 -19.94 -1.58 -5.40
C ASP A 660 -18.44 -1.90 -5.40
N ILE A 661 -18.11 -3.20 -5.46
CA ILE A 661 -16.74 -3.70 -5.39
C ILE A 661 -16.50 -4.87 -6.33
N LEU A 662 -15.22 -5.13 -6.66
CA LEU A 662 -14.79 -6.31 -7.41
C LEU A 662 -14.14 -7.34 -6.48
N ILE A 663 -14.38 -8.62 -6.75
CA ILE A 663 -13.80 -9.73 -6.00
C ILE A 663 -12.47 -10.15 -6.67
N PRO A 664 -11.35 -10.24 -5.94
CA PRO A 664 -10.08 -10.69 -6.51
C PRO A 664 -10.10 -12.19 -6.84
N CYS A 665 -9.73 -12.54 -8.07
CA CYS A 665 -9.67 -13.91 -8.60
C CYS A 665 -8.31 -14.18 -9.27
N ASN A 666 -7.22 -13.81 -8.60
CA ASN A 666 -5.85 -13.95 -9.11
C ASN A 666 -5.32 -15.40 -8.99
N ASP A 667 -4.89 -15.98 -10.11
CA ASP A 667 -4.35 -17.34 -10.20
C ASP A 667 -2.83 -17.44 -10.00
N GLU A 668 -2.11 -16.31 -10.08
CA GLU A 668 -0.64 -16.28 -10.04
C GLU A 668 -0.06 -16.15 -8.61
N SER A 669 -0.89 -15.75 -7.65
CA SER A 669 -0.45 -15.40 -6.30
C SER A 669 -0.02 -16.58 -5.42
N GLY A 670 -0.49 -17.78 -5.74
CA GLY A 670 -0.37 -18.98 -4.89
C GLY A 670 -1.21 -18.94 -3.61
N GLU A 671 -2.01 -17.89 -3.38
CA GLU A 671 -2.96 -17.77 -2.26
C GLU A 671 -4.37 -18.19 -2.70
N GLU A 672 -5.30 -18.38 -1.75
CA GLU A 672 -6.68 -18.75 -2.11
C GLU A 672 -7.40 -17.62 -2.87
N ARG A 673 -7.98 -17.93 -4.04
CA ARG A 673 -8.77 -16.97 -4.82
C ARG A 673 -9.99 -16.48 -4.03
N GLY A 674 -10.31 -15.20 -4.16
CA GLY A 674 -11.42 -14.59 -3.43
C GLY A 674 -12.78 -15.16 -3.84
N ASP A 675 -13.02 -15.33 -5.14
CA ASP A 675 -14.26 -15.91 -5.67
C ASP A 675 -14.52 -17.31 -5.12
N ASP A 676 -13.52 -18.20 -5.13
CA ASP A 676 -13.63 -19.53 -4.53
C ASP A 676 -13.94 -19.47 -3.03
N VAL A 677 -13.27 -18.57 -2.29
CA VAL A 677 -13.49 -18.39 -0.87
C VAL A 677 -14.92 -17.90 -0.60
N PHE A 678 -15.43 -16.92 -1.34
CA PHE A 678 -16.80 -16.42 -1.15
C PHE A 678 -17.87 -17.44 -1.56
N VAL A 679 -17.66 -18.20 -2.64
CA VAL A 679 -18.50 -19.36 -2.97
C VAL A 679 -18.52 -20.35 -1.79
N ASN A 680 -17.36 -20.68 -1.23
CA ASN A 680 -17.27 -21.59 -0.08
C ASN A 680 -17.98 -21.03 1.16
N ILE A 681 -17.90 -19.73 1.43
CA ILE A 681 -18.65 -19.08 2.51
C ILE A 681 -20.16 -19.19 2.26
N THR A 682 -20.65 -18.97 1.04
CA THR A 682 -22.09 -19.11 0.72
C THR A 682 -22.59 -20.54 0.98
N LYS A 683 -21.84 -21.56 0.54
CA LYS A 683 -22.15 -22.98 0.76
C LYS A 683 -22.13 -23.33 2.25
N TYR A 684 -21.17 -22.79 2.99
CA TYR A 684 -21.10 -22.92 4.45
C TYR A 684 -22.35 -22.32 5.12
N VAL A 685 -22.75 -21.10 4.76
CA VAL A 685 -23.91 -20.43 5.35
C VAL A 685 -25.20 -21.18 5.00
N ASP A 686 -25.38 -21.58 3.74
CA ASP A 686 -26.57 -22.33 3.30
C ASP A 686 -26.70 -23.67 4.03
N GLU A 687 -25.63 -24.46 4.13
CA GLU A 687 -25.65 -25.73 4.85
C GLU A 687 -25.85 -25.52 6.36
N LEU A 688 -25.35 -24.42 6.92
CA LEU A 688 -25.59 -24.05 8.31
C LEU A 688 -27.06 -23.66 8.55
N LEU A 689 -27.67 -22.88 7.65
CA LEU A 689 -29.09 -22.52 7.72
C LEU A 689 -29.99 -23.77 7.64
N GLU A 690 -29.76 -24.61 6.63
CA GLU A 690 -30.54 -25.83 6.39
C GLU A 690 -30.40 -26.84 7.53
N LYS A 691 -29.16 -27.24 7.85
CA LYS A 691 -28.92 -28.40 8.73
C LYS A 691 -28.92 -28.06 10.21
N PHE A 692 -28.47 -26.87 10.59
CA PHE A 692 -28.37 -26.47 11.99
C PHE A 692 -29.55 -25.62 12.45
N TYR A 693 -29.94 -24.63 11.65
CA TYR A 693 -31.02 -23.71 12.01
C TYR A 693 -32.41 -24.17 11.53
N GLY A 694 -32.49 -25.14 10.61
CA GLY A 694 -33.77 -25.61 10.05
C GLY A 694 -34.46 -24.57 9.17
N LEU A 695 -33.67 -23.69 8.53
CA LEU A 695 -34.14 -22.63 7.66
C LEU A 695 -33.81 -22.95 6.19
N PRO A 696 -34.56 -22.43 5.21
CA PRO A 696 -34.19 -22.57 3.80
C PRO A 696 -32.80 -21.99 3.51
N LYS A 697 -32.13 -22.54 2.49
CA LYS A 697 -30.90 -21.97 1.92
C LYS A 697 -31.17 -20.56 1.42
N PHE A 698 -30.20 -19.67 1.58
CA PHE A 698 -30.33 -18.26 1.22
C PHE A 698 -29.68 -17.97 -0.13
N PHE A 699 -28.46 -18.43 -0.37
CA PHE A 699 -27.66 -18.05 -1.52
C PHE A 699 -27.93 -18.92 -2.75
N ASN A 700 -27.93 -20.25 -2.59
CA ASN A 700 -28.04 -21.25 -3.66
C ASN A 700 -27.01 -21.08 -4.81
N VAL A 701 -25.88 -20.42 -4.53
CA VAL A 701 -24.77 -20.14 -5.46
C VAL A 701 -24.16 -21.43 -6.01
N GLN A 702 -24.11 -21.57 -7.33
CA GLN A 702 -23.48 -22.69 -8.04
C GLN A 702 -22.19 -22.26 -8.73
N THR A 703 -22.21 -21.11 -9.40
CA THR A 703 -21.05 -20.54 -10.11
C THR A 703 -20.61 -19.23 -9.46
N ARG A 704 -19.43 -18.73 -9.84
CA ARG A 704 -18.95 -17.44 -9.32
C ARG A 704 -19.89 -16.31 -9.73
N GLU A 705 -20.49 -16.37 -10.93
CA GLU A 705 -21.41 -15.34 -11.44
C GLU A 705 -22.64 -15.15 -10.54
N ASP A 706 -23.06 -16.18 -9.79
CA ASP A 706 -24.16 -16.07 -8.81
C ASP A 706 -23.79 -15.22 -7.58
N LEU A 707 -22.49 -14.94 -7.36
CA LEU A 707 -22.03 -13.99 -6.35
C LEU A 707 -22.38 -12.53 -6.72
N VAL A 708 -22.60 -12.23 -8.00
CA VAL A 708 -22.90 -10.88 -8.48
C VAL A 708 -24.26 -10.44 -7.93
N GLY A 709 -24.26 -9.33 -7.20
CA GLY A 709 -25.41 -8.78 -6.48
C GLY A 709 -25.48 -9.16 -5.00
N GLN A 710 -24.65 -10.10 -4.53
CA GLN A 710 -24.59 -10.44 -3.11
C GLN A 710 -23.97 -9.30 -2.29
N LEU A 711 -24.34 -9.22 -1.01
CA LEU A 711 -23.88 -8.18 -0.10
C LEU A 711 -22.73 -8.67 0.79
N GLY A 712 -21.72 -7.82 0.90
CA GLY A 712 -20.57 -8.00 1.78
C GLY A 712 -20.48 -6.91 2.84
N VAL A 713 -19.45 -7.01 3.66
CA VAL A 713 -19.02 -5.99 4.62
C VAL A 713 -17.52 -5.81 4.47
N CYS A 714 -17.09 -4.60 4.12
CA CYS A 714 -15.70 -4.21 4.14
C CYS A 714 -15.34 -3.53 5.47
N MET A 715 -14.17 -3.84 6.01
CA MET A 715 -13.74 -3.30 7.30
C MET A 715 -12.22 -3.13 7.35
N ALA A 716 -11.81 -1.92 7.69
CA ALA A 716 -10.43 -1.58 7.99
C ALA A 716 -9.95 -2.18 9.33
N PRO A 717 -8.66 -2.55 9.44
CA PRO A 717 -8.00 -2.78 10.72
C PRO A 717 -8.16 -1.57 11.64
N HIS A 718 -8.16 -1.78 12.96
CA HIS A 718 -8.32 -0.73 13.98
C HIS A 718 -9.65 0.04 13.93
N ASN A 719 -10.59 -0.33 13.05
CA ASN A 719 -11.94 0.21 12.99
C ASN A 719 -12.95 -0.76 13.65
N CYS A 720 -14.12 -0.28 14.05
CA CYS A 720 -15.23 -1.07 14.58
C CYS A 720 -16.55 -0.89 13.83
N ALA A 721 -16.57 -0.03 12.81
CA ALA A 721 -17.68 0.13 11.88
C ALA A 721 -17.33 -0.58 10.56
N GLY A 722 -18.09 -1.62 10.21
CA GLY A 722 -18.02 -2.22 8.88
C GLY A 722 -18.90 -1.44 7.90
N VAL A 723 -18.51 -1.34 6.64
CA VAL A 723 -19.28 -0.69 5.59
C VAL A 723 -19.87 -1.76 4.69
N ILE A 724 -21.19 -1.76 4.50
CA ILE A 724 -21.86 -2.73 3.62
C ILE A 724 -21.40 -2.46 2.18
N CYS A 725 -21.18 -3.50 1.41
CA CYS A 725 -20.83 -3.39 -0.01
C CYS A 725 -21.64 -4.39 -0.84
N ARG A 726 -21.60 -4.25 -2.16
CA ARG A 726 -22.24 -5.15 -3.12
C ARG A 726 -21.22 -5.65 -4.14
N PHE A 727 -21.24 -6.94 -4.42
CA PHE A 727 -20.35 -7.55 -5.41
C PHE A 727 -20.90 -7.30 -6.81
N ILE A 728 -20.10 -6.75 -7.72
CA ILE A 728 -20.54 -6.46 -9.09
C ILE A 728 -19.76 -7.22 -10.17
N GLY A 729 -18.63 -7.81 -9.83
CA GLY A 729 -17.78 -8.55 -10.77
C GLY A 729 -16.47 -9.00 -10.14
N PHE A 730 -15.52 -9.35 -11.00
CA PHE A 730 -14.26 -9.98 -10.63
C PHE A 730 -13.08 -9.19 -11.17
N THR A 731 -11.90 -9.38 -10.58
CA THR A 731 -10.66 -8.77 -11.05
C THR A 731 -9.48 -9.69 -10.81
N LYS A 732 -8.50 -9.66 -11.72
CA LYS A 732 -7.23 -10.38 -11.54
C LYS A 732 -6.29 -9.67 -10.58
N VAL A 733 -6.60 -8.43 -10.19
CA VAL A 733 -5.82 -7.65 -9.23
C VAL A 733 -5.95 -8.24 -7.83
N GLN A 734 -4.85 -8.30 -7.09
CA GLN A 734 -4.84 -8.74 -5.69
C GLN A 734 -5.15 -7.58 -4.75
N GLY A 735 -6.38 -7.08 -4.80
CA GLY A 735 -6.83 -5.95 -3.99
C GLY A 735 -8.35 -5.88 -3.82
N LEU A 736 -8.77 -5.11 -2.82
CA LEU A 736 -10.14 -4.62 -2.70
C LEU A 736 -10.30 -3.47 -3.67
N VAL A 737 -10.72 -3.80 -4.90
CA VAL A 737 -11.00 -2.80 -5.93
C VAL A 737 -12.39 -2.22 -5.70
N ALA A 738 -12.44 -0.95 -5.31
CA ALA A 738 -13.68 -0.29 -4.90
C ALA A 738 -13.65 1.22 -5.14
N SER A 739 -14.81 1.86 -5.01
CA SER A 739 -14.92 3.31 -5.08
C SER A 739 -14.08 4.00 -3.99
N PRO A 740 -13.42 5.14 -4.28
CA PRO A 740 -12.75 5.98 -3.27
C PRO A 740 -13.65 6.32 -2.09
N TYR A 741 -14.97 6.45 -2.33
CA TYR A 741 -15.96 6.69 -1.28
C TYR A 741 -16.08 5.52 -0.29
N LEU A 742 -15.93 4.27 -0.76
CA LEU A 742 -15.96 3.10 0.12
C LEU A 742 -14.70 3.05 0.99
N HIS A 743 -13.53 3.31 0.40
CA HIS A 743 -12.26 3.40 1.13
C HIS A 743 -12.29 4.51 2.19
N ALA A 744 -12.75 5.70 1.82
CA ALA A 744 -12.95 6.80 2.76
C ALA A 744 -13.96 6.45 3.87
N ALA A 745 -15.04 5.72 3.56
CA ALA A 745 -16.02 5.28 4.56
C ALA A 745 -15.45 4.29 5.57
N MET A 746 -14.42 3.52 5.18
CA MET A 746 -13.66 2.66 6.08
C MET A 746 -12.58 3.42 6.88
N ARG A 747 -12.41 4.73 6.64
CA ARG A 747 -11.36 5.61 7.20
C ARG A 747 -9.96 5.17 6.77
N ARG A 748 -9.80 4.95 5.47
CA ARG A 748 -8.56 4.48 4.85
C ARG A 748 -8.22 5.30 3.63
N ASP A 749 -6.94 5.26 3.26
CA ASP A 749 -6.37 5.82 2.04
C ASP A 749 -5.77 4.68 1.21
N CYS A 750 -5.68 4.83 -0.11
CA CYS A 750 -5.05 3.82 -0.98
C CYS A 750 -3.51 3.97 -1.02
N ASP A 751 -2.88 4.12 0.14
CA ASP A 751 -1.44 4.38 0.28
C ASP A 751 -0.61 3.12 0.61
N GLY A 752 -1.23 1.93 0.55
CA GLY A 752 -0.66 0.64 0.93
C GLY A 752 -1.31 0.01 2.17
N ASP A 753 -2.45 0.55 2.59
CA ASP A 753 -3.33 -0.03 3.58
C ASP A 753 -4.07 -1.29 3.07
N GLU A 754 -4.57 -2.06 4.04
CA GLU A 754 -5.28 -3.30 3.81
C GLU A 754 -6.65 -3.25 4.49
N ALA A 755 -7.65 -3.85 3.87
CA ALA A 755 -9.00 -4.02 4.43
C ALA A 755 -9.41 -5.49 4.39
N ALA A 756 -10.35 -5.86 5.26
CA ALA A 756 -10.97 -7.18 5.26
C ALA A 756 -12.36 -7.11 4.62
N MET A 757 -12.69 -8.08 3.79
CA MET A 757 -14.05 -8.32 3.30
C MET A 757 -14.65 -9.56 3.96
N MET A 758 -15.95 -9.48 4.24
CA MET A 758 -16.77 -10.52 4.83
C MET A 758 -18.08 -10.62 4.04
N LEU A 759 -18.73 -11.78 4.06
CA LEU A 759 -20.10 -11.91 3.53
C LEU A 759 -21.10 -11.38 4.57
N LEU A 760 -22.07 -10.55 4.18
CA LEU A 760 -22.96 -9.88 5.15
C LEU A 760 -23.72 -10.89 6.02
N LEU A 761 -24.28 -11.94 5.42
CA LEU A 761 -25.05 -12.93 6.18
C LEU A 761 -24.16 -13.76 7.13
N ASP A 762 -22.90 -14.03 6.77
CA ASP A 762 -21.93 -14.66 7.68
C ASP A 762 -21.72 -13.80 8.93
N VAL A 763 -21.52 -12.49 8.75
CA VAL A 763 -21.39 -11.54 9.85
C VAL A 763 -22.63 -11.61 10.75
N LEU A 764 -23.83 -11.52 10.20
CA LEU A 764 -25.06 -11.47 11.00
C LEU A 764 -25.31 -12.73 11.85
N ILE A 765 -24.97 -13.93 11.36
CA ILE A 765 -25.30 -15.19 12.05
C ILE A 765 -24.14 -15.77 12.88
N ASN A 766 -22.90 -15.38 12.58
CA ASN A 766 -21.71 -15.93 13.23
C ASN A 766 -21.00 -14.95 14.17
N PHE A 767 -21.15 -13.64 13.97
CA PHE A 767 -20.56 -12.65 14.87
C PHE A 767 -21.17 -12.72 16.27
N SER A 768 -20.32 -12.58 17.30
CA SER A 768 -20.77 -12.34 18.66
C SER A 768 -19.74 -11.54 19.46
N ARG A 769 -20.20 -10.44 20.09
CA ARG A 769 -19.38 -9.67 21.04
C ARG A 769 -18.83 -10.51 22.19
N LYS A 770 -19.50 -11.63 22.50
CA LYS A 770 -19.11 -12.54 23.59
C LYS A 770 -17.86 -13.38 23.28
N PHE A 771 -17.41 -13.40 22.04
CA PHE A 771 -16.15 -14.06 21.66
C PHE A 771 -14.93 -13.13 21.80
N LEU A 772 -15.16 -11.82 21.88
CA LEU A 772 -14.09 -10.84 22.04
C LEU A 772 -13.46 -10.93 23.43
N SER A 773 -12.16 -10.65 23.51
CA SER A 773 -11.45 -10.61 24.79
C SER A 773 -11.80 -9.35 25.61
N THR A 774 -11.44 -9.36 26.90
CA THR A 774 -11.73 -8.26 27.85
C THR A 774 -10.67 -7.16 27.87
N HIS A 775 -9.53 -7.35 27.20
CA HIS A 775 -8.46 -6.35 27.17
C HIS A 775 -8.91 -5.07 26.43
N ARG A 776 -8.47 -3.89 26.91
CA ARG A 776 -8.70 -2.61 26.21
C ARG A 776 -8.13 -2.72 24.79
N GLY A 777 -8.96 -2.44 23.77
CA GLY A 777 -8.64 -2.61 22.34
C GLY A 777 -9.13 -3.93 21.71
N ALA A 778 -9.66 -4.88 22.47
CA ALA A 778 -10.19 -6.14 21.92
C ALA A 778 -11.36 -5.96 20.93
N THR A 779 -12.12 -4.89 21.12
CA THR A 779 -13.25 -4.46 20.28
C THR A 779 -12.84 -3.83 18.95
N GLN A 780 -11.57 -3.41 18.82
CA GLN A 780 -11.05 -2.94 17.56
C GLN A 780 -10.96 -4.11 16.57
N ASP A 781 -11.16 -3.82 15.28
CA ASP A 781 -11.16 -4.81 14.20
C ASP A 781 -12.29 -5.85 14.37
N ALA A 782 -13.46 -5.43 14.88
CA ALA A 782 -14.69 -6.23 14.97
C ALA A 782 -15.89 -5.39 14.47
N PRO A 783 -16.80 -5.95 13.66
CA PRO A 783 -17.91 -5.19 13.06
C PRO A 783 -19.03 -4.95 14.09
N LEU A 784 -18.81 -4.01 15.01
CA LEU A 784 -19.74 -3.68 16.09
C LEU A 784 -20.97 -2.90 15.59
N VAL A 785 -20.79 -2.18 14.50
CA VAL A 785 -21.80 -1.38 13.79
C VAL A 785 -21.61 -1.60 12.29
N LEU A 786 -22.70 -1.61 11.53
CA LEU A 786 -22.68 -1.69 10.08
C LEU A 786 -23.21 -0.38 9.49
N ASN A 787 -22.44 0.24 8.61
CA ASN A 787 -22.87 1.39 7.84
C ASN A 787 -23.48 0.94 6.51
N GLY A 788 -24.78 1.18 6.34
CA GLY A 788 -25.53 0.86 5.13
C GLY A 788 -25.60 1.99 4.11
N LYS A 789 -25.12 3.20 4.42
CA LYS A 789 -25.16 4.35 3.51
C LYS A 789 -23.90 5.20 3.64
N ILE A 790 -23.19 5.38 2.55
CA ILE A 790 -22.07 6.33 2.49
C ILE A 790 -22.63 7.74 2.34
N LEU A 791 -22.15 8.66 3.18
CA LEU A 791 -22.40 10.10 3.09
C LEU A 791 -21.05 10.80 2.99
N ALA A 792 -20.72 11.38 1.84
CA ALA A 792 -19.38 11.87 1.54
C ALA A 792 -18.91 12.99 2.50
N LYS A 793 -19.86 13.72 3.10
CA LYS A 793 -19.61 14.73 4.14
C LYS A 793 -19.22 14.16 5.51
N GLU A 794 -19.44 12.86 5.75
CA GLU A 794 -19.27 12.20 7.06
C GLU A 794 -18.15 11.15 7.06
N VAL A 795 -17.52 10.91 5.91
CA VAL A 795 -16.40 9.97 5.76
C VAL A 795 -15.05 10.70 5.92
N ASP A 796 -13.94 10.01 5.63
CA ASP A 796 -12.60 10.57 5.77
C ASP A 796 -12.39 11.86 4.96
N ASP A 797 -11.60 12.80 5.49
CA ASP A 797 -11.40 14.13 4.91
C ASP A 797 -10.63 14.09 3.59
N GLN A 798 -9.84 13.05 3.32
CA GLN A 798 -9.12 12.92 2.06
C GLN A 798 -10.07 12.86 0.86
N ILE A 799 -11.31 12.36 1.02
CA ILE A 799 -12.26 12.30 -0.10
C ILE A 799 -12.64 13.69 -0.59
N LEU A 800 -12.57 14.70 0.28
CA LEU A 800 -12.97 16.07 -0.01
C LEU A 800 -12.06 16.72 -1.06
N ASP A 801 -10.81 16.26 -1.15
CA ASP A 801 -9.83 16.70 -2.14
C ASP A 801 -9.78 15.77 -3.38
N PHE A 802 -10.70 14.80 -3.50
CA PHE A 802 -10.81 13.97 -4.69
C PHE A 802 -11.39 14.78 -5.85
N GLU A 803 -10.67 14.82 -6.98
CA GLU A 803 -11.00 15.63 -8.14
C GLU A 803 -12.07 15.01 -9.02
N LEU A 804 -12.96 15.87 -9.55
CA LEU A 804 -14.14 15.48 -10.31
C LEU A 804 -14.13 16.10 -11.72
N VAL A 805 -12.98 16.01 -12.39
CA VAL A 805 -12.70 16.63 -13.69
C VAL A 805 -12.30 15.59 -14.74
N ASN A 806 -12.60 15.89 -16.01
CA ASN A 806 -12.16 15.11 -17.17
C ASN A 806 -10.83 15.58 -17.75
N ASN A 807 -10.43 16.83 -17.46
CA ASN A 807 -9.18 17.42 -17.92
C ASN A 807 -8.72 18.42 -16.86
N TYR A 808 -7.41 18.60 -16.70
CA TYR A 808 -6.89 19.68 -15.87
C TYR A 808 -6.89 21.02 -16.62
N PRO A 809 -7.00 22.15 -15.89
CA PRO A 809 -6.94 23.47 -16.51
C PRO A 809 -5.50 23.81 -16.94
N LEU A 810 -5.36 24.63 -17.98
CA LEU A 810 -4.06 25.13 -18.44
C LEU A 810 -3.30 25.93 -17.36
N GLU A 811 -4.04 26.58 -16.46
CA GLU A 811 -3.49 27.30 -15.31
C GLU A 811 -2.64 26.40 -14.40
N LEU A 812 -3.01 25.11 -14.23
CA LEU A 812 -2.22 24.16 -13.45
C LEU A 812 -0.79 24.06 -14.00
N TYR A 813 -0.66 23.82 -15.30
CA TYR A 813 0.64 23.62 -15.93
C TYR A 813 1.51 24.89 -15.87
N ARG A 814 0.92 26.06 -16.14
CA ARG A 814 1.61 27.36 -16.03
C ARG A 814 2.08 27.65 -14.60
N ALA A 815 1.25 27.35 -13.60
CA ALA A 815 1.59 27.55 -12.20
C ALA A 815 2.64 26.55 -11.72
N ALA A 816 2.56 25.30 -12.17
CA ALA A 816 3.53 24.27 -11.86
C ALA A 816 4.90 24.58 -12.46
N GLU A 817 4.97 25.09 -13.70
CA GLU A 817 6.21 25.56 -14.34
C GLU A 817 6.92 26.64 -13.49
N GLN A 818 6.13 27.54 -12.86
CA GLN A 818 6.60 28.57 -11.94
C GLN A 818 6.91 28.06 -10.52
N GLY A 819 6.61 26.78 -10.23
CA GLY A 819 6.77 26.19 -8.91
C GLY A 819 5.88 26.84 -7.85
N LYS A 820 4.65 27.22 -8.21
CA LYS A 820 3.67 27.82 -7.29
C LYS A 820 3.14 26.83 -6.25
N HIS A 821 2.44 27.35 -5.25
CA HIS A 821 1.84 26.52 -4.21
C HIS A 821 0.53 25.87 -4.71
N SER A 822 0.30 24.59 -4.39
CA SER A 822 -0.88 23.83 -4.88
C SER A 822 -2.23 24.44 -4.49
N GLY A 823 -2.28 25.21 -3.40
CA GLY A 823 -3.48 25.93 -2.97
C GLY A 823 -3.90 27.11 -3.85
N GLU A 824 -3.08 27.52 -4.83
CA GLU A 824 -3.45 28.55 -5.82
C GLU A 824 -4.32 27.99 -6.97
N ILE A 825 -4.42 26.67 -7.09
CA ILE A 825 -5.17 26.02 -8.17
C ILE A 825 -6.60 25.74 -7.72
N GLU A 826 -7.57 26.16 -8.53
CA GLU A 826 -8.97 25.84 -8.34
C GLU A 826 -9.43 24.81 -9.38
N ILE A 827 -9.86 23.64 -8.90
CA ILE A 827 -10.52 22.62 -9.70
C ILE A 827 -11.74 22.09 -8.96
N GLU A 828 -12.66 21.51 -9.72
CA GLU A 828 -13.85 20.87 -9.19
C GLU A 828 -13.46 19.60 -8.41
N MET A 829 -13.74 19.58 -7.10
CA MET A 829 -13.53 18.43 -6.22
C MET A 829 -14.82 18.14 -5.43
N VAL A 830 -14.81 17.04 -4.69
CA VAL A 830 -15.92 16.62 -3.83
C VAL A 830 -16.36 17.71 -2.84
N LYS A 831 -15.41 18.45 -2.25
CA LYS A 831 -15.75 19.53 -1.30
C LYS A 831 -16.59 20.64 -1.92
N GLN A 832 -16.33 21.03 -3.17
CA GLN A 832 -17.08 22.10 -3.84
C GLN A 832 -18.51 21.64 -4.13
N ARG A 833 -18.71 20.40 -4.63
CA ARG A 833 -20.06 19.85 -4.87
C ARG A 833 -20.88 19.74 -3.60
N ILE A 834 -20.29 19.19 -2.53
CA ILE A 834 -20.95 19.11 -1.22
C ILE A 834 -21.33 20.52 -0.73
N GLY A 835 -20.43 21.49 -0.87
CA GLY A 835 -20.67 22.88 -0.49
C GLY A 835 -21.84 23.54 -1.23
N ARG A 836 -22.08 23.14 -2.50
CA ARG A 836 -23.22 23.60 -3.31
C ARG A 836 -24.48 22.74 -3.15
N GLY A 837 -24.43 21.67 -2.35
CA GLY A 837 -25.56 20.76 -2.15
C GLY A 837 -25.82 19.81 -3.34
N GLU A 838 -24.85 19.65 -4.22
CA GLU A 838 -24.91 18.76 -5.39
C GLU A 838 -24.54 17.31 -5.02
N ASP A 839 -24.87 16.37 -5.90
CA ASP A 839 -24.52 14.96 -5.71
C ASP A 839 -23.02 14.72 -6.00
N PRO A 840 -22.21 14.33 -5.00
CA PRO A 840 -20.79 14.07 -5.22
C PRO A 840 -20.53 12.73 -5.95
N TYR A 841 -21.51 11.85 -6.07
CA TYR A 841 -21.31 10.46 -6.52
C TYR A 841 -21.46 10.23 -8.03
N VAL A 842 -21.74 11.28 -8.79
CA VAL A 842 -22.02 11.19 -10.24
C VAL A 842 -21.06 12.07 -11.03
N ASN A 843 -20.80 11.77 -12.29
CA ASN A 843 -19.92 12.57 -13.15
C ASN A 843 -18.56 12.85 -12.47
N THR A 844 -17.93 11.81 -11.91
CA THR A 844 -16.64 11.90 -11.24
C THR A 844 -15.48 12.09 -12.22
N GLY A 845 -15.65 11.69 -13.48
CA GLY A 845 -14.64 11.86 -14.54
C GLY A 845 -13.31 11.16 -14.27
N PHE A 846 -12.35 11.38 -15.17
CA PHE A 846 -10.93 10.98 -15.08
C PHE A 846 -10.16 11.71 -16.20
N THR A 847 -8.84 11.91 -16.04
CA THR A 847 -8.05 12.60 -17.09
C THR A 847 -7.35 11.66 -18.07
N HIS A 848 -7.12 10.41 -17.66
CA HIS A 848 -6.50 9.38 -18.49
C HIS A 848 -7.34 8.10 -18.44
N ASP A 849 -7.56 7.48 -19.58
CA ASP A 849 -8.14 6.15 -19.62
C ASP A 849 -7.08 5.08 -19.36
N VAL A 850 -7.54 3.86 -19.15
CA VAL A 850 -6.72 2.65 -19.13
C VAL A 850 -7.41 1.64 -20.04
N SER A 851 -6.66 0.91 -20.85
CA SER A 851 -7.28 -0.08 -21.75
C SER A 851 -7.96 -1.23 -20.98
N ASP A 852 -7.32 -1.71 -19.91
CA ASP A 852 -7.86 -2.71 -18.98
C ASP A 852 -7.22 -2.53 -17.59
N ILE A 853 -8.03 -2.48 -16.54
CA ILE A 853 -7.58 -2.36 -15.14
C ILE A 853 -6.76 -3.56 -14.67
N ASN A 854 -6.83 -4.70 -15.38
CA ASN A 854 -6.09 -5.91 -15.13
C ASN A 854 -4.79 -6.02 -15.95
N LYS A 855 -4.49 -5.03 -16.82
CA LYS A 855 -3.29 -5.03 -17.66
C LYS A 855 -2.02 -4.81 -16.82
N GLY A 856 -0.93 -5.44 -17.24
CA GLY A 856 0.37 -5.35 -16.55
C GLY A 856 0.59 -6.46 -15.52
N ALA A 857 1.50 -6.23 -14.57
CA ALA A 857 1.83 -7.21 -13.55
C ALA A 857 0.74 -7.27 -12.47
N ILE A 858 0.03 -8.40 -12.38
CA ILE A 858 -1.02 -8.65 -11.37
C ILE A 858 -0.50 -9.35 -10.11
N CYS A 859 0.74 -9.87 -10.15
CA CYS A 859 1.44 -10.47 -9.03
C CYS A 859 2.91 -10.02 -9.03
N SER A 860 3.39 -9.51 -7.90
CA SER A 860 4.76 -9.04 -7.80
C SER A 860 5.75 -10.20 -7.73
N SER A 861 6.89 -10.08 -8.42
CA SER A 861 7.98 -11.05 -8.36
C SER A 861 8.48 -11.27 -6.92
N TYR A 862 8.31 -10.29 -6.03
CA TYR A 862 8.61 -10.44 -4.60
C TYR A 862 7.87 -11.62 -3.94
N LYS A 863 6.66 -11.93 -4.38
CA LYS A 863 5.85 -13.03 -3.85
C LYS A 863 6.19 -14.37 -4.50
N ILE A 864 6.54 -14.33 -5.78
CA ILE A 864 6.89 -15.51 -6.57
C ILE A 864 8.27 -16.05 -6.18
N LEU A 865 9.24 -15.16 -5.91
CA LEU A 865 10.59 -15.54 -5.48
C LEU A 865 10.57 -16.26 -4.12
N PRO A 866 11.10 -17.49 -4.01
CA PRO A 866 10.84 -18.36 -2.87
C PRO A 866 11.70 -18.00 -1.65
N SER A 867 12.99 -17.67 -1.84
CA SER A 867 13.91 -17.40 -0.73
C SER A 867 14.30 -15.93 -0.62
N MET A 868 14.74 -15.52 0.56
CA MET A 868 15.27 -14.16 0.77
C MET A 868 16.54 -13.89 -0.05
N ARG A 869 17.31 -14.93 -0.38
CA ARG A 869 18.50 -14.80 -1.23
C ARG A 869 18.09 -14.43 -2.65
N ASP A 870 17.15 -15.18 -3.23
CA ASP A 870 16.65 -14.93 -4.59
C ASP A 870 16.00 -13.54 -4.70
N LYS A 871 15.31 -13.09 -3.64
CA LYS A 871 14.75 -11.73 -3.58
C LYS A 871 15.81 -10.64 -3.60
N VAL A 872 16.92 -10.84 -2.88
CA VAL A 872 18.02 -9.87 -2.84
C VAL A 872 18.78 -9.87 -4.15
N GLU A 873 19.03 -11.04 -4.72
CA GLU A 873 19.65 -11.18 -6.04
C GLU A 873 18.79 -10.50 -7.11
N GLY A 874 17.49 -10.79 -7.17
CA GLY A 874 16.56 -10.13 -8.08
C GLY A 874 16.50 -8.61 -7.88
N GLN A 875 16.54 -8.14 -6.62
CA GLN A 875 16.64 -6.73 -6.31
C GLN A 875 17.93 -6.10 -6.87
N MET A 876 19.09 -6.73 -6.65
CA MET A 876 20.37 -6.17 -7.07
C MET A 876 20.56 -6.23 -8.60
N LEU A 877 20.09 -7.29 -9.26
CA LEU A 877 20.06 -7.38 -10.73
C LEU A 877 19.23 -6.24 -11.34
N LEU A 878 18.11 -5.88 -10.73
CA LEU A 878 17.33 -4.72 -11.16
C LEU A 878 18.09 -3.41 -10.89
N CYS A 879 18.71 -3.26 -9.72
CA CYS A 879 19.54 -2.09 -9.41
C CYS A 879 20.69 -1.91 -10.42
N GLU A 880 21.25 -3.00 -10.95
CA GLU A 880 22.29 -2.95 -11.98
C GLU A 880 21.81 -2.39 -13.30
N LYS A 881 20.58 -2.71 -13.69
CA LYS A 881 19.95 -2.20 -14.91
C LYS A 881 19.52 -0.73 -14.76
N LEU A 882 19.24 -0.23 -13.56
CA LEU A 882 18.66 1.11 -13.36
C LEU A 882 19.69 2.24 -13.34
N ARG A 883 19.61 3.17 -14.30
CA ARG A 883 20.42 4.41 -14.29
C ARG A 883 20.14 5.31 -13.09
N SER A 884 18.93 5.25 -12.55
CA SER A 884 18.44 6.05 -11.42
C SER A 884 18.98 5.60 -10.05
N VAL A 885 19.72 4.49 -9.98
CA VAL A 885 20.11 3.82 -8.75
C VAL A 885 21.63 3.67 -8.63
N ASP A 886 22.18 4.07 -7.49
CA ASP A 886 23.54 3.73 -7.07
C ASP A 886 23.53 2.36 -6.36
N GLN A 887 24.16 1.38 -7.00
CA GLN A 887 24.23 0.00 -6.51
C GLN A 887 24.99 -0.11 -5.19
N GLY A 888 26.07 0.67 -5.01
CA GLY A 888 26.89 0.68 -3.80
C GLY A 888 26.12 1.21 -2.60
N ASP A 889 25.34 2.28 -2.79
CA ASP A 889 24.48 2.81 -1.73
C ASP A 889 23.35 1.83 -1.36
N VAL A 890 22.71 1.19 -2.34
CA VAL A 890 21.67 0.18 -2.06
C VAL A 890 22.24 -1.02 -1.30
N ALA A 891 23.40 -1.54 -1.72
CA ALA A 891 24.08 -2.64 -1.02
C ALA A 891 24.42 -2.24 0.43
N ARG A 892 25.00 -1.05 0.63
CA ARG A 892 25.28 -0.46 1.94
C ARG A 892 24.02 -0.39 2.81
N LEU A 893 22.91 0.10 2.26
CA LEU A 893 21.64 0.23 2.97
C LEU A 893 21.05 -1.12 3.37
N ILE A 894 21.09 -2.14 2.50
CA ILE A 894 20.64 -3.50 2.82
C ILE A 894 21.46 -4.06 3.99
N ILE A 895 22.78 -3.91 3.93
CA ILE A 895 23.70 -4.41 4.97
C ILE A 895 23.46 -3.67 6.29
N ASP A 896 23.53 -2.34 6.31
CA ASP A 896 23.43 -1.56 7.55
C ASP A 896 22.02 -1.62 8.16
N ARG A 897 20.98 -1.41 7.34
CA ARG A 897 19.61 -1.20 7.84
C ARG A 897 18.82 -2.48 8.04
N HIS A 898 19.19 -3.57 7.38
CA HIS A 898 18.49 -4.85 7.54
C HIS A 898 19.40 -5.95 8.11
N PHE A 899 20.45 -6.34 7.39
CA PHE A 899 21.24 -7.51 7.78
C PHE A 899 21.99 -7.30 9.10
N MET A 900 22.78 -6.23 9.24
CA MET A 900 23.58 -5.98 10.43
C MET A 900 22.72 -5.77 11.68
N ARG A 901 21.57 -5.10 11.55
CA ARG A 901 20.61 -4.95 12.66
C ARG A 901 20.08 -6.30 13.14
N ASP A 902 19.70 -7.17 12.21
CA ASP A 902 19.15 -8.48 12.55
C ASP A 902 20.23 -9.45 13.06
N LEU A 903 21.43 -9.45 12.47
CA LEU A 903 22.59 -10.21 12.96
C LEU A 903 22.94 -9.82 14.41
N LYS A 904 23.11 -8.52 14.67
CA LYS A 904 23.38 -7.99 16.04
C LYS A 904 22.24 -8.32 17.00
N GLY A 905 21.00 -8.17 16.55
CA GLY A 905 19.80 -8.45 17.34
C GLY A 905 19.69 -9.93 17.74
N ASN A 906 19.88 -10.85 16.79
CA ASN A 906 19.83 -12.28 17.04
C ASN A 906 21.02 -12.76 17.87
N LEU A 907 22.23 -12.22 17.66
CA LEU A 907 23.39 -12.52 18.51
C LEU A 907 23.16 -12.08 19.96
N ARG A 908 22.66 -10.86 20.18
CA ARG A 908 22.33 -10.37 21.53
C ARG A 908 21.23 -11.19 22.19
N LYS A 909 20.18 -11.55 21.46
CA LYS A 909 19.12 -12.41 22.01
C LYS A 909 19.61 -13.83 22.29
N PHE A 910 20.53 -14.37 21.48
CA PHE A 910 21.11 -15.70 21.69
C PHE A 910 21.89 -15.79 23.00
N THR A 911 22.64 -14.75 23.39
CA THR A 911 23.35 -14.73 24.68
C THR A 911 22.42 -14.57 25.89
N GLN A 912 21.21 -14.03 25.67
CA GLN A 912 20.20 -13.79 26.70
C GLN A 912 19.03 -14.79 26.67
N GLN A 913 19.14 -15.84 25.84
CA GLN A 913 17.99 -16.68 25.49
C GLN A 913 17.52 -17.57 26.64
N THR A 914 16.31 -18.08 26.47
CA THR A 914 15.72 -19.11 27.33
C THR A 914 15.75 -20.47 26.65
N PHE A 915 15.49 -21.52 27.41
CA PHE A 915 15.46 -22.90 26.95
C PHE A 915 14.03 -23.42 26.99
N ARG A 916 13.57 -24.08 25.94
CA ARG A 916 12.23 -24.65 25.88
C ARG A 916 12.31 -26.17 25.83
N CYS A 917 11.42 -26.85 26.55
CA CYS A 917 11.27 -28.29 26.38
C CYS A 917 10.58 -28.62 25.05
N GLY A 918 11.20 -29.44 24.19
CA GLY A 918 10.63 -29.84 22.90
C GLY A 918 9.33 -30.66 22.98
N LYS A 919 8.98 -31.18 24.17
CA LYS A 919 7.77 -32.00 24.40
C LYS A 919 6.64 -31.21 25.04
N CYS A 920 6.88 -30.57 26.18
CA CYS A 920 5.84 -29.87 26.95
C CYS A 920 5.88 -28.33 26.83
N ASN A 921 6.79 -27.77 26.03
CA ASN A 921 6.98 -26.33 25.83
C ASN A 921 7.30 -25.50 27.09
N GLU A 922 7.60 -26.12 28.23
CA GLU A 922 8.03 -25.41 29.44
C GLU A 922 9.30 -24.59 29.17
N ILE A 923 9.32 -23.33 29.62
CA ILE A 923 10.39 -22.37 29.37
C ILE A 923 11.23 -22.19 30.63
N TYR A 924 12.54 -22.37 30.50
CA TYR A 924 13.52 -22.20 31.56
C TYR A 924 14.47 -21.07 31.21
N ARG A 925 14.74 -20.18 32.17
CA ARG A 925 15.77 -19.15 32.01
C ARG A 925 17.18 -19.75 31.88
N ARG A 926 17.42 -20.89 32.51
CA ARG A 926 18.69 -21.65 32.46
C ARG A 926 18.39 -23.14 32.35
N VAL A 927 19.29 -23.89 31.73
CA VAL A 927 19.16 -25.36 31.67
C VAL A 927 19.21 -25.92 33.11
N PRO A 928 18.24 -26.75 33.52
CA PRO A 928 18.32 -27.50 34.78
C PRO A 928 19.61 -28.33 34.83
N LEU A 929 20.25 -28.42 36.00
CA LEU A 929 21.55 -29.09 36.15
C LEU A 929 21.55 -30.56 35.70
N ASN A 930 20.40 -31.25 35.79
CA ASN A 930 20.25 -32.63 35.33
C ASN A 930 20.07 -32.77 33.80
N GLY A 931 20.08 -31.66 33.06
CA GLY A 931 19.89 -31.61 31.60
C GLY A 931 18.49 -31.99 31.12
N LYS A 932 17.52 -32.17 32.02
CA LYS A 932 16.17 -32.65 31.70
C LYS A 932 15.11 -31.63 32.10
N CYS A 933 14.00 -31.62 31.37
CA CYS A 933 12.83 -30.83 31.73
C CYS A 933 12.27 -31.30 33.09
N SER A 934 12.16 -30.40 34.07
CA SER A 934 11.60 -30.69 35.40
C SER A 934 10.14 -31.16 35.39
N LYS A 935 9.37 -30.82 34.34
CA LYS A 935 7.93 -31.13 34.25
C LYS A 935 7.60 -32.46 33.58
N CYS A 936 8.38 -32.87 32.57
CA CYS A 936 8.10 -34.08 31.79
C CYS A 936 9.31 -35.01 31.61
N ASN A 937 10.41 -34.73 32.31
CA ASN A 937 11.67 -35.48 32.30
C ASN A 937 12.32 -35.66 30.91
N ASN A 938 11.89 -34.86 29.93
CA ASN A 938 12.42 -34.91 28.57
C ASN A 938 13.88 -34.39 28.54
N PRO A 939 14.84 -35.14 28.00
CA PRO A 939 16.25 -34.71 27.91
C PRO A 939 16.48 -33.65 26.82
N LYS A 940 15.52 -33.44 25.92
CA LYS A 940 15.67 -32.50 24.79
C LYS A 940 15.14 -31.10 25.15
N LEU A 941 16.00 -30.32 25.80
CA LEU A 941 15.82 -28.88 25.97
C LEU A 941 16.47 -28.18 24.78
N ILE A 942 15.67 -27.39 24.06
CA ILE A 942 16.08 -26.70 22.84
C ILE A 942 16.25 -25.20 23.12
N PHE A 943 17.25 -24.62 22.47
CA PHE A 943 17.41 -23.18 22.39
C PHE A 943 16.16 -22.53 21.80
N THR A 944 15.79 -21.37 22.33
CA THR A 944 14.71 -20.56 21.74
C THR A 944 15.18 -19.83 20.48
N ILE A 945 16.48 -19.58 20.33
CA ILE A 945 17.10 -19.04 19.12
C ILE A 945 18.19 -20.00 18.65
N SER A 946 18.06 -20.50 17.42
CA SER A 946 19.05 -21.40 16.84
C SER A 946 20.27 -20.64 16.32
N TYR A 947 21.43 -21.31 16.29
CA TYR A 947 22.64 -20.80 15.63
C TYR A 947 22.37 -20.36 14.18
N GLY A 948 21.60 -21.15 13.43
CA GLY A 948 21.20 -20.83 12.05
C GLY A 948 20.45 -19.50 11.94
N SER A 949 19.68 -19.10 12.95
CA SER A 949 18.99 -17.79 12.96
C SER A 949 19.96 -16.61 13.09
N ILE A 950 21.14 -16.83 13.68
CA ILE A 950 22.18 -15.81 13.86
C ILE A 950 22.95 -15.63 12.56
N VAL A 951 23.31 -16.72 11.87
CA VAL A 951 24.19 -16.66 10.69
C VAL A 951 23.43 -16.49 9.36
N LYS A 952 22.10 -16.49 9.37
CA LYS A 952 21.27 -16.50 8.15
C LYS A 952 21.57 -15.39 7.12
N TYR A 953 22.05 -14.23 7.57
CA TYR A 953 22.37 -13.09 6.71
C TYR A 953 23.87 -12.78 6.61
N LEU A 954 24.73 -13.59 7.23
CA LEU A 954 26.17 -13.35 7.20
C LEU A 954 26.73 -13.51 5.79
N GLU A 955 26.51 -14.66 5.14
CA GLU A 955 27.00 -14.87 3.77
C GLU A 955 26.37 -13.91 2.76
N PRO A 956 25.04 -13.68 2.76
CA PRO A 956 24.45 -12.65 1.91
C PRO A 956 25.03 -11.25 2.11
N ALA A 957 25.38 -10.87 3.34
CA ALA A 957 26.04 -9.59 3.59
C ALA A 957 27.46 -9.58 3.00
N LEU A 958 28.24 -10.64 3.21
CA LEU A 958 29.59 -10.77 2.66
C LEU A 958 29.58 -10.73 1.12
N ASP A 959 28.65 -11.42 0.48
CA ASP A 959 28.51 -11.42 -0.98
C ASP A 959 28.25 -10.00 -1.51
N LEU A 960 27.39 -9.22 -0.85
CA LEU A 960 27.17 -7.82 -1.21
C LEU A 960 28.45 -6.97 -1.05
N THR A 961 29.22 -7.17 0.02
CA THR A 961 30.49 -6.43 0.22
C THR A 961 31.57 -6.80 -0.81
N ARG A 962 31.55 -8.03 -1.34
CA ARG A 962 32.51 -8.50 -2.35
C ARG A 962 32.16 -7.99 -3.75
N ASN A 963 30.87 -7.90 -4.05
CA ASN A 963 30.38 -7.60 -5.40
C ASN A 963 30.12 -6.12 -5.66
N TYR A 964 29.89 -5.31 -4.62
CA TYR A 964 29.55 -3.89 -4.76
C TYR A 964 30.49 -2.99 -3.96
N ASN A 965 30.69 -1.77 -4.47
CA ASN A 965 31.52 -0.76 -3.81
C ASN A 965 30.80 -0.17 -2.58
N VAL A 966 31.03 -0.78 -1.42
CA VAL A 966 30.52 -0.33 -0.13
C VAL A 966 31.61 0.39 0.67
N PRO A 967 31.26 1.33 1.57
CA PRO A 967 32.25 2.01 2.41
C PRO A 967 33.01 1.02 3.31
N VAL A 968 34.31 1.24 3.51
CA VAL A 968 35.21 0.39 4.34
C VAL A 968 34.70 0.14 5.77
N TYR A 969 33.85 1.03 6.30
CA TYR A 969 33.24 0.86 7.62
C TYR A 969 32.27 -0.33 7.69
N ILE A 970 31.58 -0.62 6.58
CA ILE A 970 30.67 -1.76 6.43
C ILE A 970 31.48 -3.03 6.18
#